data_AF-A0A7C2B2G9-F1
#
_entry.id   AF-A0A7C2B2G9-F1
#
_cell.length_a   1.000
_cell.length_b   1.000
_cell.length_c   1.000
_cell.angle_alpha   90.00
_cell.angle_beta   90.00
_cell.angle_gamma   90.00
#
_symmetry.space_group_name_H-M   'P 1'
#
loop_
_entity.id
_entity.type
_entity.pdbx_description
1 polymer ?
#
loop_
_entity_poly.entity_id
_entity_poly.type
_entity_poly.pdbx_seq_one_letter_code
_entity_poly.pdbx_strand_id
1 'polypeptide(L)'
;MLLRDSKTRPTAARLLALLFPLVLIGAGILRAGAGGDRGADDAAAEPAPVPARPFGAPGSAEGDEALECLSIELSPRARERLAAARERALATGLIVQRDDDWVDARVGFGGRELDGKLRLKGDWLDHVETDQWSLRIELPEPAVLGMRVFSIQAPQTVGYLWEWVGHRLARELDVLAPRSTFVRVTIDGEDRGVYFLQEHFAKELLESQGRREAAICRFDESTHWDLLLQNDLSLPGPPPIRSGLVVDTAEVRPFGGRKLAASETLVRGLADATEEMRALRALAVEARESAERLRRLEALALVEERDLESSLDIERLARFHALASLLQVEHGLFWHNLRFAFDPVSDRLEPVAFDLMAQMPSEPDPVPLRGHGFVTRFRSSRAYYDGVFRVLGTITERGWLEGRLEELAGEFARFAESMPPGAEEAVSKRLFTERDYLERVAFPAHGANFAATISFEDGGAGTIEVRAWATTRAPIVVEGFRFENATVVPAASVVADAQPEPRREGAGVVLPGDGRSVRFLLGADTRLVGLSSVRDLIASLGDPTDAVGRGLALEALSGPIARLGRSPEARGPVEATALWLRPLEPSWSADGARPDAPTRVEALERHPFLALDPITQEFVAAPGTHAVAGDLVLPEGAGLRIGAGTRLEFEPGALLLATGPLTFEGTSEDPVVLAPRDEGAGWGGVVVLGARGPSRWSGVEVRGTRGIRRGGFAPSGGVTFEDCAVSIADSLFDGSGAGDALNVIRARVHLEGTRFRGAASDSFDGDFVSGDALRCVFEDGGGDGVDLSGSRFEVRDSRFARLADKALSAGEGTWLEVRGGLVTGVGIGVAAKDGSTVRVSSLGLEEIGEFALAAYTKKLAFGPAELRAERLRGPQEVLGALLCERGSSLSVDGIPAPETEIDVRELYRRGILGK
;
A
#
# COMPACT_ATOMS: atom_id res chain seq x y z
N MET A 1 42.64 -48.95 -10.83
CA MET A 1 43.22 -49.30 -12.15
C MET A 1 43.11 -50.81 -12.34
N LEU A 2 42.14 -51.27 -13.14
CA LEU A 2 42.07 -52.55 -13.90
C LEU A 2 40.61 -52.92 -14.22
N LEU A 3 40.31 -52.94 -15.54
CA LEU A 3 39.46 -53.86 -16.32
C LEU A 3 37.92 -53.93 -16.19
N ARG A 4 37.31 -53.92 -17.40
CA ARG A 4 36.10 -54.64 -17.88
C ARG A 4 34.76 -54.04 -17.47
N ASP A 5 33.88 -53.58 -18.37
CA ASP A 5 33.22 -54.13 -19.58
C ASP A 5 31.72 -53.94 -19.28
N SER A 6 31.02 -53.04 -19.98
CA SER A 6 30.29 -53.29 -21.23
C SER A 6 28.87 -53.84 -21.00
N LYS A 7 27.88 -53.08 -21.51
CA LYS A 7 26.69 -53.48 -22.28
C LYS A 7 25.56 -52.45 -22.06
N THR A 8 25.48 -51.42 -22.89
CA THR A 8 24.71 -51.32 -24.16
C THR A 8 23.18 -51.24 -23.96
N ARG A 9 22.63 -50.07 -24.31
CA ARG A 9 21.24 -49.79 -24.79
C ARG A 9 20.98 -50.58 -26.11
N PRO A 10 19.91 -50.36 -26.93
CA PRO A 10 18.61 -49.66 -26.81
C PRO A 10 17.43 -50.49 -27.40
N THR A 11 16.21 -49.94 -27.50
CA THR A 11 15.46 -49.69 -28.77
C THR A 11 13.94 -49.59 -28.59
N ALA A 12 13.33 -48.79 -29.48
CA ALA A 12 11.92 -48.43 -29.58
C ALA A 12 11.13 -49.36 -30.53
N ALA A 13 9.80 -49.24 -30.44
CA ALA A 13 8.79 -49.18 -31.52
C ALA A 13 7.70 -50.28 -31.58
N ARG A 14 6.49 -49.79 -31.94
CA ARG A 14 5.26 -50.43 -32.48
C ARG A 14 4.17 -50.80 -31.47
N LEU A 15 2.87 -50.74 -31.78
CA LEU A 15 1.98 -49.99 -32.70
C LEU A 15 0.54 -50.51 -32.39
N LEU A 16 -0.45 -49.62 -32.33
CA LEU A 16 -1.88 -49.74 -32.71
C LEU A 16 -2.68 -51.08 -32.55
N ALA A 17 -3.85 -50.99 -31.87
CA ALA A 17 -5.22 -51.09 -32.46
C ALA A 17 -6.26 -52.04 -31.79
N LEU A 18 -7.52 -51.53 -31.78
CA LEU A 18 -8.84 -52.19 -31.95
C LEU A 18 -9.77 -52.45 -30.72
N LEU A 19 -10.92 -51.75 -30.80
CA LEU A 19 -12.33 -52.21 -30.75
C LEU A 19 -13.13 -52.40 -29.43
N PHE A 20 -14.23 -51.63 -29.35
CA PHE A 20 -15.54 -51.90 -28.69
C PHE A 20 -16.28 -53.10 -29.34
N PRO A 21 -17.28 -53.79 -28.72
CA PRO A 21 -18.65 -53.28 -28.37
C PRO A 21 -19.28 -53.83 -27.03
N LEU A 22 -20.11 -53.07 -26.28
CA LEU A 22 -21.60 -52.93 -26.28
C LEU A 22 -22.43 -54.19 -25.87
N VAL A 23 -23.39 -54.02 -24.93
CA VAL A 23 -24.85 -54.42 -24.98
C VAL A 23 -25.51 -54.88 -23.64
N LEU A 24 -26.51 -54.08 -23.19
CA LEU A 24 -27.85 -54.31 -22.55
C LEU A 24 -27.99 -55.06 -21.18
N ILE A 25 -29.06 -54.97 -20.34
CA ILE A 25 -30.53 -54.70 -20.42
C ILE A 25 -30.97 -54.13 -19.04
N GLY A 26 -31.87 -53.13 -18.94
CA GLY A 26 -33.28 -53.41 -18.62
C GLY A 26 -34.16 -52.21 -18.26
N ALA A 27 -35.41 -52.30 -18.73
CA ALA A 27 -36.42 -51.27 -18.88
C ALA A 27 -37.50 -51.28 -17.76
N GLY A 28 -38.27 -50.19 -17.67
CA GLY A 28 -39.56 -50.14 -16.98
C GLY A 28 -40.21 -48.75 -17.08
N ILE A 29 -41.46 -48.69 -17.54
CA ILE A 29 -42.12 -47.58 -18.25
C ILE A 29 -43.43 -47.14 -17.54
N LEU A 30 -43.72 -45.82 -17.57
CA LEU A 30 -45.02 -45.08 -17.52
C LEU A 30 -45.98 -45.17 -16.30
N ARG A 31 -46.39 -44.02 -15.73
CA ARG A 31 -47.59 -43.23 -16.12
C ARG A 31 -47.85 -41.97 -15.23
N ALA A 32 -48.11 -40.85 -15.91
CA ALA A 32 -49.08 -39.75 -15.67
C ALA A 32 -49.42 -39.21 -14.26
N GLY A 33 -49.40 -37.88 -14.12
CA GLY A 33 -50.16 -37.14 -13.11
C GLY A 33 -49.85 -35.64 -13.13
N ALA A 34 -50.86 -34.83 -13.42
CA ALA A 34 -50.78 -33.38 -13.62
C ALA A 34 -50.79 -32.56 -12.32
N GLY A 35 -50.29 -31.33 -12.41
CA GLY A 35 -50.78 -30.17 -11.66
C GLY A 35 -49.98 -29.76 -10.42
N GLY A 36 -49.60 -28.48 -10.35
CA GLY A 36 -49.20 -27.87 -9.07
C GLY A 36 -48.11 -26.81 -9.21
N ASP A 37 -48.52 -25.63 -9.64
CA ASP A 37 -47.84 -24.34 -9.43
C ASP A 37 -47.40 -24.15 -7.96
N ARG A 38 -46.14 -23.69 -7.74
CA ARG A 38 -45.66 -22.88 -6.60
C ARG A 38 -44.13 -22.72 -6.59
N GLY A 39 -43.70 -21.47 -6.82
CA GLY A 39 -42.62 -20.76 -6.13
C GLY A 39 -41.24 -21.41 -6.06
N ALA A 40 -40.32 -20.96 -6.91
CA ALA A 40 -38.89 -21.06 -6.70
C ALA A 40 -38.42 -19.81 -5.95
N ASP A 41 -38.26 -19.94 -4.63
CA ASP A 41 -37.36 -19.13 -3.80
C ASP A 41 -36.63 -20.14 -2.91
N ASP A 42 -35.37 -20.41 -3.22
CA ASP A 42 -34.36 -20.96 -2.29
C ASP A 42 -33.00 -20.86 -3.00
N ALA A 43 -32.48 -19.62 -3.05
CA ALA A 43 -31.06 -19.40 -3.24
C ALA A 43 -30.36 -19.91 -1.98
N ALA A 44 -29.46 -20.89 -2.16
CA ALA A 44 -28.64 -21.46 -1.12
C ALA A 44 -27.89 -20.34 -0.38
N ALA A 45 -28.27 -20.09 0.88
CA ALA A 45 -27.48 -19.31 1.81
C ALA A 45 -26.16 -20.03 2.05
N GLU A 46 -25.05 -19.38 1.74
CA GLU A 46 -23.71 -19.81 2.17
C GLU A 46 -23.71 -19.98 3.70
N PRO A 47 -23.13 -21.08 4.23
CA PRO A 47 -23.06 -21.25 5.67
C PRO A 47 -22.12 -20.20 6.25
N ALA A 48 -22.64 -19.40 7.19
CA ALA A 48 -21.81 -18.52 8.01
C ALA A 48 -20.65 -19.33 8.61
N PRO A 49 -19.42 -18.78 8.65
CA PRO A 49 -18.29 -19.45 9.28
C PRO A 49 -18.65 -19.74 10.73
N VAL A 50 -18.74 -21.02 11.07
CA VAL A 50 -18.89 -21.48 12.45
C VAL A 50 -17.61 -21.03 13.17
N PRO A 51 -17.69 -20.19 14.23
CA PRO A 51 -16.50 -19.86 14.99
C PRO A 51 -15.92 -21.16 15.52
N ALA A 52 -14.65 -21.42 15.18
CA ALA A 52 -13.89 -22.48 15.81
C ALA A 52 -14.01 -22.27 17.33
N ARG A 53 -14.61 -23.23 18.03
CA ARG A 53 -14.58 -23.20 19.50
C ARG A 53 -13.12 -23.12 19.91
N PRO A 54 -12.70 -22.12 20.72
CA PRO A 54 -11.40 -22.18 21.34
C PRO A 54 -11.34 -23.50 22.10
N PHE A 55 -10.33 -24.33 21.79
CA PHE A 55 -10.04 -25.46 22.65
C PHE A 55 -9.78 -24.92 24.04
N GLY A 56 -10.42 -25.54 25.03
CA GLY A 56 -10.55 -25.03 26.38
C GLY A 56 -9.26 -24.41 26.87
N ALA A 57 -9.38 -23.20 27.41
CA ALA A 57 -8.46 -22.74 28.43
C ALA A 57 -8.12 -23.94 29.35
N PRO A 58 -6.88 -24.09 29.84
CA PRO A 58 -6.69 -24.90 31.03
C PRO A 58 -7.78 -24.44 32.00
N GLY A 59 -8.63 -25.40 32.40
CA GLY A 59 -9.95 -25.10 32.95
C GLY A 59 -9.85 -23.98 33.98
N SER A 60 -10.83 -23.09 33.98
CA SER A 60 -11.00 -22.01 34.96
C SER A 60 -10.61 -22.49 36.36
N ALA A 61 -9.33 -22.35 36.68
CA ALA A 61 -8.77 -22.45 38.00
C ALA A 61 -8.63 -21.00 38.40
N GLU A 62 -9.69 -20.49 39.01
CA GLU A 62 -9.51 -19.43 39.98
C GLU A 62 -8.35 -19.84 40.90
N GLY A 63 -7.21 -19.15 40.80
CA GLY A 63 -6.17 -19.16 41.84
C GLY A 63 -4.88 -19.94 41.60
N ASP A 64 -4.20 -19.80 40.46
CA ASP A 64 -2.73 -19.96 40.48
C ASP A 64 -2.04 -18.91 39.60
N GLU A 65 -1.60 -17.81 40.21
CA GLU A 65 -0.83 -16.73 39.58
C GLU A 65 0.58 -17.20 39.10
N ALA A 66 0.96 -18.44 39.42
CA ALA A 66 2.30 -18.96 39.15
C ALA A 66 2.48 -19.45 37.70
N LEU A 67 3.67 -19.19 37.15
CA LEU A 67 4.13 -19.82 35.91
C LEU A 67 4.36 -21.32 36.14
N GLU A 68 3.94 -22.15 35.17
CA GLU A 68 4.24 -23.58 35.22
C GLU A 68 5.76 -23.82 35.18
N CYS A 69 6.20 -24.87 35.88
CA CYS A 69 7.61 -25.24 35.96
C CYS A 69 7.96 -26.33 34.94
N LEU A 70 8.99 -26.09 34.15
CA LEU A 70 9.65 -27.07 33.29
C LEU A 70 10.98 -27.48 33.96
N SER A 71 11.10 -28.73 34.37
CA SER A 71 12.34 -29.27 34.93
C SER A 71 13.13 -30.05 33.88
N ILE A 72 14.45 -29.89 33.91
CA ILE A 72 15.38 -30.59 33.01
C ILE A 72 16.49 -31.21 33.87
N GLU A 73 16.66 -32.53 33.78
CA GLU A 73 17.80 -33.23 34.39
C GLU A 73 18.75 -33.71 33.31
N LEU A 74 20.04 -33.43 33.51
CA LEU A 74 21.12 -33.79 32.59
C LEU A 74 22.08 -34.79 33.24
N SER A 75 22.57 -35.74 32.46
CA SER A 75 23.74 -36.52 32.87
C SER A 75 25.01 -35.65 32.84
N PRO A 76 26.07 -35.97 33.61
CA PRO A 76 27.35 -35.25 33.54
C PRO A 76 27.90 -35.13 32.10
N ARG A 77 27.79 -36.21 31.33
CA ARG A 77 28.21 -36.26 29.93
C ARG A 77 27.36 -35.35 29.02
N ALA A 78 26.06 -35.25 29.28
CA ALA A 78 25.17 -34.35 28.54
C ALA A 78 25.52 -32.88 28.80
N ARG A 79 25.78 -32.51 30.06
CA ARG A 79 26.25 -31.17 30.44
C ARG A 79 27.55 -30.79 29.74
N GLU A 80 28.55 -31.66 29.78
CA GLU A 80 29.86 -31.39 29.14
C GLU A 80 29.70 -31.17 27.64
N ARG A 81 28.86 -31.96 26.97
CA ARG A 81 28.61 -31.81 25.52
C ARG A 81 27.88 -30.51 25.19
N LEU A 82 26.88 -30.13 25.99
CA LEU A 82 26.13 -28.88 25.80
C LEU A 82 27.03 -27.66 26.03
N ALA A 83 27.86 -27.69 27.08
CA ALA A 83 28.86 -26.66 27.34
C ALA A 83 29.89 -26.58 26.20
N ALA A 84 30.38 -27.72 25.70
CA ALA A 84 31.29 -27.74 24.56
C ALA A 84 30.64 -27.17 23.28
N ALA A 85 29.33 -27.35 23.07
CA ALA A 85 28.61 -26.74 21.96
C ALA A 85 28.54 -25.21 22.10
N ARG A 86 28.31 -24.72 23.32
CA ARG A 86 28.33 -23.28 23.62
C ARG A 86 29.71 -22.67 23.41
N GLU A 87 30.75 -23.28 23.94
CA GLU A 87 32.13 -22.78 23.77
C GLU A 87 32.54 -22.73 22.29
N ARG A 88 32.09 -23.69 21.48
CA ARG A 88 32.26 -23.62 20.03
C ARG A 88 31.53 -22.41 19.43
N ALA A 89 30.27 -22.19 19.81
CA ALA A 89 29.50 -21.05 19.30
C ALA A 89 30.14 -19.70 19.66
N LEU A 90 30.56 -19.53 20.92
CA LEU A 90 31.27 -18.33 21.37
C LEU A 90 32.59 -18.12 20.62
N ALA A 91 33.31 -19.20 20.32
CA ALA A 91 34.55 -19.12 19.54
C ALA A 91 34.32 -18.74 18.07
N THR A 92 33.19 -19.17 17.47
CA THR A 92 32.86 -18.90 16.06
C THR A 92 32.02 -17.64 15.84
N GLY A 93 31.45 -17.05 16.89
CA GLY A 93 30.53 -15.91 16.79
C GLY A 93 29.12 -16.25 16.31
N LEU A 94 28.85 -17.53 16.04
CA LEU A 94 27.61 -18.06 15.44
C LEU A 94 27.32 -19.45 16.02
N ILE A 95 26.05 -19.80 16.16
CA ILE A 95 25.61 -21.14 16.57
C ILE A 95 25.50 -22.03 15.32
N VAL A 96 26.46 -22.94 15.14
CA VAL A 96 26.43 -23.93 14.05
C VAL A 96 25.86 -25.25 14.56
N GLN A 97 24.61 -25.54 14.19
CA GLN A 97 23.90 -26.74 14.63
C GLN A 97 24.38 -27.99 13.89
N ARG A 98 24.74 -29.04 14.63
CA ARG A 98 25.15 -30.35 14.09
C ARG A 98 24.18 -31.45 14.51
N ASP A 99 24.12 -32.52 13.71
CA ASP A 99 23.27 -33.68 14.02
C ASP A 99 23.71 -34.40 15.32
N ASP A 100 25.00 -34.32 15.66
CA ASP A 100 25.57 -34.88 16.88
C ASP A 100 25.56 -33.89 18.07
N ASP A 101 24.84 -32.77 18.00
CA ASP A 101 24.69 -31.86 19.15
C ASP A 101 23.58 -32.27 20.13
N TRP A 102 22.74 -33.23 19.75
CA TRP A 102 21.69 -33.74 20.64
C TRP A 102 22.27 -34.52 21.83
N VAL A 103 21.77 -34.19 23.02
CA VAL A 103 22.07 -34.88 24.28
C VAL A 103 20.79 -35.39 24.92
N ASP A 104 20.87 -36.51 25.64
CA ASP A 104 19.73 -37.06 26.37
C ASP A 104 19.45 -36.23 27.63
N ALA A 105 18.18 -36.02 27.93
CA ALA A 105 17.71 -35.28 29.10
C ALA A 105 16.40 -35.88 29.63
N ARG A 106 16.16 -35.80 30.93
CA ARG A 106 14.82 -36.05 31.50
C ARG A 106 14.10 -34.72 31.66
N VAL A 107 12.88 -34.64 31.13
CA VAL A 107 12.09 -33.42 31.09
C VAL A 107 10.81 -33.63 31.89
N GLY A 108 10.59 -32.77 32.89
CA GLY A 108 9.40 -32.77 33.74
C GLY A 108 8.50 -31.57 33.45
N PHE A 109 7.19 -31.80 33.33
CA PHE A 109 6.18 -30.76 33.16
C PHE A 109 4.81 -31.26 33.63
N GLY A 110 4.04 -30.45 34.37
CA GLY A 110 2.69 -30.81 34.81
C GLY A 110 2.62 -32.13 35.61
N GLY A 111 3.66 -32.44 36.38
CA GLY A 111 3.75 -33.68 37.16
C GLY A 111 4.09 -34.95 36.36
N ARG A 112 4.38 -34.83 35.05
CA ARG A 112 4.87 -35.94 34.21
C ARG A 112 6.36 -35.78 33.96
N GLU A 113 7.08 -36.89 33.91
CA GLU A 113 8.48 -36.95 33.53
C GLU A 113 8.68 -37.87 32.32
N LEU A 114 9.48 -37.42 31.35
CA LEU A 114 9.78 -38.17 30.14
C LEU A 114 11.26 -38.06 29.80
N ASP A 115 11.82 -39.15 29.30
CA ASP A 115 13.15 -39.15 28.70
C ASP A 115 13.05 -38.59 27.27
N GLY A 116 13.80 -37.53 27.00
CA GLY A 116 13.84 -36.83 25.72
C GLY A 116 15.27 -36.45 25.32
N LYS A 117 15.37 -35.58 24.33
CA LYS A 117 16.65 -35.03 23.86
C LYS A 117 16.59 -33.53 23.78
N LEU A 118 17.72 -32.87 23.99
CA LEU A 118 17.85 -31.44 23.79
C LEU A 118 19.18 -31.05 23.12
N ARG A 119 19.21 -29.84 22.56
CA ARG A 119 20.41 -29.18 22.03
C ARG A 119 20.28 -27.66 22.12
N LEU A 120 21.37 -26.93 21.93
CA LEU A 120 21.32 -25.46 21.77
C LEU A 120 20.49 -25.08 20.54
N LYS A 121 19.76 -23.97 20.63
CA LYS A 121 18.96 -23.37 19.56
C LYS A 121 19.49 -21.97 19.26
N GLY A 122 19.26 -21.55 18.01
CA GLY A 122 19.52 -20.20 17.54
C GLY A 122 20.58 -20.21 16.45
N ASP A 123 20.80 -19.02 15.88
CA ASP A 123 21.87 -18.75 14.92
C ASP A 123 22.90 -17.77 15.52
N TRP A 124 22.45 -16.80 16.34
CA TRP A 124 23.27 -15.76 16.96
C TRP A 124 23.60 -16.03 18.43
N LEU A 125 24.58 -15.29 18.97
CA LEU A 125 25.10 -15.48 20.33
C LEU A 125 24.14 -15.05 21.44
N ASP A 126 23.18 -14.18 21.15
CA ASP A 126 22.10 -13.76 22.07
C ASP A 126 21.33 -14.94 22.68
N HIS A 127 21.33 -16.09 21.99
CA HIS A 127 20.76 -17.33 22.48
C HIS A 127 21.59 -18.06 23.55
N VAL A 128 22.89 -17.77 23.71
CA VAL A 128 23.82 -18.54 24.56
C VAL A 128 24.81 -17.69 25.36
N GLU A 129 24.82 -16.37 25.18
CA GLU A 129 25.77 -15.47 25.85
C GLU A 129 25.51 -15.33 27.35
N THR A 130 24.25 -15.46 27.77
CA THR A 130 23.84 -15.43 29.18
C THR A 130 23.83 -16.85 29.80
N ASP A 131 23.46 -16.96 31.07
CA ASP A 131 23.19 -18.24 31.72
C ASP A 131 21.79 -18.81 31.40
N GLN A 132 21.00 -18.09 30.60
CA GLN A 132 19.71 -18.55 30.08
C GLN A 132 19.82 -19.06 28.64
N TRP A 133 20.35 -20.28 28.47
CA TRP A 133 20.62 -20.84 27.14
C TRP A 133 19.31 -21.21 26.42
N SER A 134 19.22 -20.84 25.16
CA SER A 134 18.12 -21.27 24.30
C SER A 134 18.28 -22.74 23.94
N LEU A 135 17.29 -23.55 24.27
CA LEU A 135 17.31 -25.00 24.05
C LEU A 135 16.16 -25.42 23.14
N ARG A 136 16.44 -26.33 22.22
CA ARG A 136 15.42 -27.10 21.50
C ARG A 136 15.29 -28.47 22.13
N ILE A 137 14.06 -28.87 22.43
CA ILE A 137 13.73 -30.11 23.16
C ILE A 137 12.82 -30.97 22.26
N GLU A 138 13.13 -32.26 22.14
CA GLU A 138 12.31 -33.27 21.47
C GLU A 138 11.98 -34.40 22.46
N LEU A 139 10.68 -34.67 22.60
CA LEU A 139 10.12 -35.73 23.42
C LEU A 139 9.64 -36.90 22.52
N PRO A 140 9.47 -38.11 23.08
CA PRO A 140 8.93 -39.24 22.34
C PRO A 140 7.43 -39.06 22.02
N GLU A 141 6.69 -38.32 22.83
CA GLU A 141 5.25 -38.11 22.73
C GLU A 141 4.85 -36.66 23.12
N PRO A 142 3.68 -36.16 22.69
CA PRO A 142 3.25 -34.80 22.98
C PRO A 142 2.81 -34.65 24.45
N ALA A 143 3.70 -34.14 25.30
CA ALA A 143 3.50 -34.11 26.75
C ALA A 143 3.58 -32.72 27.39
N VAL A 144 4.24 -31.77 26.74
CA VAL A 144 4.34 -30.38 27.21
C VAL A 144 3.35 -29.55 26.41
N LEU A 145 2.21 -29.19 27.00
CA LEU A 145 1.13 -28.46 26.33
C LEU A 145 0.68 -29.12 25.00
N GLY A 146 0.74 -30.45 24.91
CA GLY A 146 0.45 -31.18 23.67
C GLY A 146 1.50 -30.99 22.56
N MET A 147 2.73 -30.59 22.91
CA MET A 147 3.86 -30.45 22.01
C MET A 147 4.85 -31.59 22.22
N ARG A 148 5.38 -32.10 21.11
CA ARG A 148 6.48 -33.08 21.10
C ARG A 148 7.84 -32.43 20.86
N VAL A 149 7.87 -31.36 20.07
CA VAL A 149 9.08 -30.59 19.78
C VAL A 149 8.79 -29.13 20.07
N PHE A 150 9.60 -28.53 20.92
CA PHE A 150 9.45 -27.14 21.33
C PHE A 150 10.82 -26.56 21.67
N SER A 151 10.84 -25.28 22.01
CA SER A 151 12.06 -24.57 22.39
C SER A 151 11.79 -23.68 23.58
N ILE A 152 12.79 -23.52 24.44
CA ILE A 152 12.81 -22.53 25.51
C ILE A 152 13.90 -21.51 25.20
N GLN A 153 13.62 -20.23 25.42
CA GLN A 153 14.51 -19.12 25.09
C GLN A 153 14.41 -18.04 26.18
N ALA A 154 15.45 -17.23 26.34
CA ALA A 154 15.33 -16.05 27.20
C ALA A 154 14.25 -15.10 26.60
N PRO A 155 13.35 -14.52 27.42
CA PRO A 155 12.30 -13.62 26.93
C PRO A 155 12.82 -12.49 26.04
N GLN A 156 13.99 -11.93 26.37
CA GLN A 156 14.66 -10.85 25.65
C GLN A 156 14.95 -11.21 24.18
N THR A 157 15.40 -12.44 23.95
CA THR A 157 15.81 -12.97 22.64
C THR A 157 14.66 -12.96 21.63
N VAL A 158 13.42 -13.01 22.10
CA VAL A 158 12.20 -13.01 21.27
C VAL A 158 11.37 -11.74 21.43
N GLY A 159 11.96 -10.67 21.97
CA GLY A 159 11.26 -9.39 22.12
C GLY A 159 10.17 -9.40 23.20
N TYR A 160 10.31 -10.19 24.26
CA TYR A 160 9.40 -10.24 25.39
C TYR A 160 7.97 -10.64 24.96
N LEU A 161 6.97 -9.76 25.12
CA LEU A 161 5.58 -10.01 24.75
C LEU A 161 5.35 -10.04 23.23
N TRP A 162 6.23 -9.43 22.44
CA TRP A 162 5.94 -9.13 21.03
C TRP A 162 5.68 -10.38 20.19
N GLU A 163 6.54 -11.40 20.30
CA GLU A 163 6.37 -12.67 19.58
C GLU A 163 5.10 -13.41 20.06
N TRP A 164 4.83 -13.38 21.37
CA TRP A 164 3.66 -14.02 21.96
C TRP A 164 2.36 -13.38 21.46
N VAL A 165 2.24 -12.05 21.56
CA VAL A 165 1.07 -11.29 21.09
C VAL A 165 0.85 -11.51 19.60
N GLY A 166 1.92 -11.44 18.80
CA GLY A 166 1.83 -11.66 17.36
C GLY A 166 1.33 -13.05 17.00
N HIS A 167 1.84 -14.11 17.61
CA HIS A 167 1.35 -15.48 17.39
C HIS A 167 -0.06 -15.71 17.95
N ARG A 168 -0.44 -15.03 19.03
CA ARG A 168 -1.80 -15.11 19.58
C ARG A 168 -2.80 -14.50 18.60
N LEU A 169 -2.56 -13.28 18.13
CA LEU A 169 -3.40 -12.59 17.16
C LEU A 169 -3.44 -13.29 15.80
N ALA A 170 -2.31 -13.86 15.35
CA ALA A 170 -2.26 -14.65 14.10
C ALA A 170 -3.23 -15.83 14.16
N ARG A 171 -3.21 -16.61 15.25
CA ARG A 171 -4.10 -17.76 15.43
C ARG A 171 -5.57 -17.35 15.51
N GLU A 172 -5.88 -16.22 16.13
CA GLU A 172 -7.24 -15.68 16.18
C GLU A 172 -7.75 -15.21 14.81
N LEU A 173 -6.85 -14.78 13.94
CA LEU A 173 -7.13 -14.49 12.53
C LEU A 173 -7.05 -15.74 11.63
N ASP A 174 -7.02 -16.96 12.19
CA ASP A 174 -6.91 -18.22 11.45
C ASP A 174 -5.70 -18.22 10.49
N VAL A 175 -4.60 -17.65 10.94
CA VAL A 175 -3.26 -17.77 10.36
C VAL A 175 -2.45 -18.72 11.24
N LEU A 176 -1.84 -19.74 10.64
CA LEU A 176 -1.01 -20.69 11.38
C LEU A 176 0.13 -19.95 12.10
N ALA A 177 0.31 -20.22 13.39
CA ALA A 177 1.45 -19.72 14.14
C ALA A 177 1.83 -20.71 15.26
N PRO A 178 3.11 -20.77 15.68
CA PRO A 178 3.52 -21.58 16.83
C PRO A 178 2.75 -21.21 18.10
N ARG A 179 2.32 -22.23 18.86
CA ARG A 179 1.85 -22.03 20.23
C ARG A 179 3.03 -21.59 21.12
N SER A 180 2.80 -20.61 22.01
CA SER A 180 3.83 -20.14 22.93
C SER A 180 3.28 -19.67 24.27
N THR A 181 4.10 -19.74 25.31
CA THR A 181 3.82 -19.27 26.67
C THR A 181 5.11 -18.97 27.43
N PHE A 182 5.03 -18.50 28.67
CA PHE A 182 6.16 -18.37 29.58
C PHE A 182 6.13 -19.47 30.65
N VAL A 183 7.31 -20.02 30.97
CA VAL A 183 7.49 -21.07 31.97
C VAL A 183 8.68 -20.76 32.86
N ARG A 184 8.63 -21.16 34.13
CA ARG A 184 9.81 -21.18 34.99
C ARG A 184 10.63 -22.43 34.67
N VAL A 185 11.94 -22.31 34.53
CA VAL A 185 12.80 -23.44 34.16
C VAL A 185 13.74 -23.78 35.30
N THR A 186 13.82 -25.07 35.64
CA THR A 186 14.86 -25.60 36.52
C THR A 186 15.76 -26.57 35.75
N ILE A 187 17.07 -26.44 35.90
CA ILE A 187 18.05 -27.35 35.28
C ILE A 187 18.90 -27.95 36.41
N ASP A 188 18.89 -29.27 36.54
CA ASP A 188 19.58 -30.01 37.62
C ASP A 188 19.23 -29.51 39.04
N GLY A 189 17.99 -29.07 39.23
CA GLY A 189 17.48 -28.54 40.51
C GLY A 189 17.79 -27.06 40.76
N GLU A 190 18.53 -26.39 39.88
CA GLU A 190 18.80 -24.96 39.98
C GLU A 190 17.76 -24.13 39.20
N ASP A 191 17.22 -23.07 39.82
CA ASP A 191 16.30 -22.15 39.16
C ASP A 191 17.05 -21.31 38.12
N ARG A 192 16.60 -21.40 36.87
CA ARG A 192 17.15 -20.66 35.71
C ARG A 192 16.28 -19.49 35.30
N GLY A 193 15.27 -19.15 36.10
CA GLY A 193 14.35 -18.04 35.87
C GLY A 193 13.28 -18.38 34.83
N VAL A 194 12.68 -17.34 34.26
CA VAL A 194 11.58 -17.45 33.31
C VAL A 194 12.11 -17.54 31.88
N TYR A 195 11.52 -18.45 31.10
CA TYR A 195 11.79 -18.66 29.69
C TYR A 195 10.52 -18.51 28.86
N PHE A 196 10.69 -18.08 27.62
CA PHE A 196 9.69 -18.18 26.57
C PHE A 196 9.71 -19.58 25.95
N LEU A 197 8.63 -20.32 26.12
CA LEU A 197 8.40 -21.62 25.50
C LEU A 197 7.66 -21.44 24.16
N GLN A 198 8.21 -21.97 23.08
CA GLN A 198 7.67 -21.87 21.73
C GLN A 198 7.60 -23.25 21.06
N GLU A 199 6.45 -23.59 20.49
CA GLU A 199 6.25 -24.78 19.68
C GLU A 199 7.18 -24.80 18.46
N HIS A 200 7.61 -25.99 18.05
CA HIS A 200 8.36 -26.18 16.81
C HIS A 200 7.46 -26.69 15.68
N PHE A 201 7.92 -26.54 14.44
CA PHE A 201 7.20 -27.01 13.26
C PHE A 201 7.17 -28.54 13.20
N ALA A 202 6.03 -29.07 13.62
CA ALA A 202 5.68 -30.48 13.54
C ALA A 202 4.17 -30.59 13.29
N LYS A 203 3.67 -31.81 13.11
CA LYS A 203 2.26 -32.04 12.81
C LYS A 203 1.31 -31.52 13.90
N GLU A 204 1.77 -31.51 15.15
CA GLU A 204 1.00 -31.04 16.30
C GLU A 204 0.62 -29.55 16.18
N LEU A 205 1.45 -28.75 15.48
CA LEU A 205 1.13 -27.33 15.17
C LEU A 205 -0.09 -27.24 14.27
N LEU A 206 -0.17 -28.10 13.25
CA LEU A 206 -1.30 -28.17 12.31
C LEU A 206 -2.55 -28.72 13.01
N GLU A 207 -2.41 -29.86 13.68
CA GLU A 207 -3.50 -30.57 14.37
C GLU A 207 -4.14 -29.69 15.46
N SER A 208 -3.34 -28.95 16.23
CA SER A 208 -3.84 -28.05 17.28
C SER A 208 -4.60 -26.82 16.75
N GLN A 209 -4.48 -26.53 15.45
CA GLN A 209 -5.13 -25.41 14.75
C GLN A 209 -6.16 -25.91 13.73
N GLY A 210 -6.61 -27.16 13.87
CA GLY A 210 -7.68 -27.74 13.05
C GLY A 210 -7.27 -28.06 11.61
N ARG A 211 -5.97 -28.10 11.30
CA ARG A 211 -5.44 -28.53 10.00
C ARG A 211 -5.09 -30.02 10.03
N ARG A 212 -5.09 -30.64 8.84
CA ARG A 212 -4.64 -32.03 8.68
C ARG A 212 -3.11 -32.10 8.73
N GLU A 213 -2.57 -33.25 9.13
CA GLU A 213 -1.13 -33.50 9.04
C GLU A 213 -0.66 -33.34 7.59
N ALA A 214 0.30 -32.46 7.37
CA ALA A 214 0.86 -32.13 6.07
C ALA A 214 2.29 -31.58 6.18
N ALA A 215 2.93 -31.35 5.03
CA ALA A 215 4.26 -30.77 4.98
C ALA A 215 4.24 -29.28 5.34
N ILE A 216 5.12 -28.88 6.26
CA ILE A 216 5.48 -27.48 6.49
C ILE A 216 6.85 -27.25 5.85
N CYS A 217 6.95 -26.29 4.95
CA CYS A 217 8.13 -26.03 4.15
C CYS A 217 8.72 -24.64 4.45
N ARG A 218 10.03 -24.52 4.26
CA ARG A 218 10.79 -23.26 4.31
C ARG A 218 11.71 -23.16 3.11
N PHE A 219 12.14 -21.94 2.80
CA PHE A 219 13.35 -21.70 2.02
C PHE A 219 14.55 -21.80 2.96
N ASP A 220 15.54 -22.61 2.62
CA ASP A 220 16.68 -22.94 3.47
C ASP A 220 17.81 -21.91 3.31
N GLU A 221 18.12 -21.21 4.39
CA GLU A 221 19.18 -20.20 4.47
C GLU A 221 20.57 -20.76 4.80
N SER A 222 20.77 -22.09 4.87
CA SER A 222 22.06 -22.67 5.31
C SER A 222 23.26 -22.19 4.50
N THR A 223 23.10 -22.02 3.17
CA THR A 223 24.14 -21.47 2.29
C THR A 223 24.55 -20.05 2.67
N HIS A 224 23.64 -19.24 3.21
CA HIS A 224 23.97 -17.90 3.72
C HIS A 224 24.97 -17.99 4.88
N TRP A 225 24.69 -18.86 5.83
CA TRP A 225 25.53 -19.07 7.01
C TRP A 225 26.88 -19.69 6.65
N ASP A 226 26.90 -20.65 5.73
CA ASP A 226 28.14 -21.23 5.20
C ASP A 226 29.03 -20.14 4.55
N LEU A 227 28.43 -19.20 3.80
CA LEU A 227 29.17 -18.08 3.21
C LEU A 227 29.70 -17.11 4.26
N LEU A 228 28.94 -16.82 5.33
CA LEU A 228 29.42 -15.97 6.42
C LEU A 228 30.59 -16.62 7.15
N LEU A 229 30.51 -17.93 7.43
CA LEU A 229 31.57 -18.70 8.08
C LEU A 229 32.84 -18.82 7.22
N GLN A 230 32.70 -18.90 5.88
CA GLN A 230 33.83 -18.95 4.94
C GLN A 230 34.54 -17.60 4.76
N ASN A 231 33.86 -16.48 5.04
CA ASN A 231 34.40 -15.13 4.86
C ASN A 231 35.13 -14.55 6.09
N ASP A 232 35.46 -15.39 7.08
CA ASP A 232 36.44 -15.18 8.18
C ASP A 232 36.87 -13.71 8.36
N LEU A 233 36.29 -12.97 9.33
CA LEU A 233 36.43 -11.55 9.75
C LEU A 233 37.74 -10.76 9.39
N SER A 234 38.22 -10.88 8.16
CA SER A 234 39.57 -10.49 7.73
C SER A 234 39.66 -10.34 6.21
N LEU A 235 38.60 -9.87 5.57
CA LEU A 235 38.70 -9.23 4.25
C LEU A 235 38.87 -7.71 4.43
N PRO A 236 39.82 -7.07 3.73
CA PRO A 236 39.94 -5.62 3.69
C PRO A 236 38.81 -5.07 2.81
N GLY A 237 37.62 -4.96 3.39
CA GLY A 237 36.43 -4.43 2.74
C GLY A 237 35.20 -5.30 3.01
N PRO A 238 34.00 -4.70 3.11
CA PRO A 238 32.77 -5.46 3.34
C PRO A 238 32.57 -6.45 2.19
N PRO A 239 32.35 -7.75 2.46
CA PRO A 239 31.88 -8.66 1.44
C PRO A 239 30.52 -8.13 0.95
N PRO A 240 30.17 -8.26 -0.33
CA PRO A 240 28.85 -7.86 -0.80
C PRO A 240 27.84 -8.81 -0.13
N ILE A 241 27.19 -8.33 0.94
CA ILE A 241 26.13 -8.99 1.73
C ILE A 241 24.98 -9.53 0.86
N ARG A 242 24.94 -9.15 -0.42
CA ARG A 242 23.87 -9.42 -1.38
C ARG A 242 23.86 -10.82 -2.01
N SER A 243 24.89 -11.68 -1.90
CA SER A 243 24.89 -12.97 -2.61
C SER A 243 24.27 -14.14 -1.85
N GLY A 244 24.36 -14.17 -0.51
CA GLY A 244 23.84 -15.27 0.32
C GLY A 244 22.37 -15.12 0.73
N LEU A 245 21.81 -13.92 0.66
CA LEU A 245 20.45 -13.59 1.11
C LEU A 245 19.45 -13.48 -0.07
N VAL A 246 19.66 -14.30 -1.11
CA VAL A 246 18.84 -14.28 -2.33
C VAL A 246 18.02 -15.56 -2.44
N VAL A 247 16.71 -15.41 -2.50
CA VAL A 247 15.75 -16.52 -2.59
C VAL A 247 15.96 -17.40 -3.83
N ASP A 248 16.52 -16.85 -4.91
CA ASP A 248 16.68 -17.51 -6.22
C ASP A 248 17.35 -18.89 -6.13
N THR A 249 18.33 -19.06 -5.22
CA THR A 249 19.08 -20.31 -5.02
C THR A 249 18.69 -21.08 -3.77
N ALA A 250 17.76 -20.57 -2.96
CA ALA A 250 17.40 -21.20 -1.69
C ALA A 250 16.75 -22.57 -1.94
N GLU A 251 17.26 -23.62 -1.29
CA GLU A 251 16.64 -24.94 -1.33
C GLU A 251 15.29 -24.91 -0.61
N VAL A 252 14.30 -25.65 -1.10
CA VAL A 252 13.05 -25.87 -0.36
C VAL A 252 13.27 -27.06 0.56
N ARG A 253 13.06 -26.86 1.88
CA ARG A 253 13.18 -27.93 2.87
C ARG A 253 11.91 -28.10 3.70
N PRO A 254 11.37 -29.33 3.80
CA PRO A 254 10.28 -29.64 4.71
C PRO A 254 10.79 -29.89 6.14
N PHE A 255 10.02 -29.47 7.14
CA PHE A 255 10.20 -29.95 8.51
C PHE A 255 9.80 -31.42 8.60
N GLY A 256 10.64 -32.24 9.25
CA GLY A 256 10.37 -33.67 9.39
C GLY A 256 10.42 -34.49 8.09
N GLY A 257 11.06 -33.99 7.02
CA GLY A 257 11.02 -34.58 5.67
C GLY A 257 11.29 -36.09 5.59
N ARG A 258 12.25 -36.63 6.37
CA ARG A 258 12.51 -38.08 6.41
C ARG A 258 11.31 -38.89 6.91
N LYS A 259 10.59 -38.39 7.92
CA LYS A 259 9.39 -39.04 8.47
C LYS A 259 8.22 -38.94 7.48
N LEU A 260 8.04 -37.76 6.87
CA LEU A 260 7.00 -37.53 5.86
C LEU A 260 7.19 -38.42 4.62
N ALA A 261 8.43 -38.51 4.11
CA ALA A 261 8.75 -39.33 2.94
C ALA A 261 8.63 -40.84 3.19
N ALA A 262 8.70 -41.28 4.45
CA ALA A 262 8.49 -42.68 4.83
C ALA A 262 7.00 -43.05 4.96
N SER A 263 6.09 -42.08 4.96
CA SER A 263 4.65 -42.30 5.05
C SER A 263 4.03 -42.45 3.65
N GLU A 264 3.35 -43.58 3.43
CA GLU A 264 2.67 -43.87 2.15
C GLU A 264 1.56 -42.85 1.82
N THR A 265 0.94 -42.25 2.84
CA THR A 265 -0.16 -41.29 2.66
C THR A 265 0.32 -39.84 2.53
N LEU A 266 1.49 -39.50 3.07
CA LEU A 266 2.00 -38.11 3.12
C LEU A 266 3.06 -37.81 2.06
N VAL A 267 3.70 -38.83 1.48
CA VAL A 267 4.77 -38.63 0.48
C VAL A 267 4.31 -37.84 -0.74
N ARG A 268 3.05 -38.03 -1.16
CA ARG A 268 2.48 -37.27 -2.29
C ARG A 268 2.30 -35.79 -1.93
N GLY A 269 1.63 -35.49 -0.81
CA GLY A 269 1.47 -34.10 -0.36
C GLY A 269 2.79 -33.40 -0.06
N LEU A 270 3.83 -34.14 0.35
CA LEU A 270 5.19 -33.60 0.45
C LEU A 270 5.78 -33.20 -0.90
N ALA A 271 5.58 -34.02 -1.94
CA ALA A 271 6.03 -33.70 -3.30
C ALA A 271 5.30 -32.45 -3.83
N ASP A 272 3.98 -32.41 -3.69
CA ASP A 272 3.13 -31.30 -4.12
C ASP A 272 3.52 -30.00 -3.38
N ALA A 273 3.66 -30.04 -2.05
CA ALA A 273 4.14 -28.89 -1.26
C ALA A 273 5.50 -28.36 -1.73
N THR A 274 6.42 -29.26 -2.09
CA THR A 274 7.76 -28.89 -2.55
C THR A 274 7.70 -28.26 -3.96
N GLU A 275 6.80 -28.76 -4.81
CA GLU A 275 6.56 -28.21 -6.14
C GLU A 275 5.96 -26.80 -6.05
N GLU A 276 4.92 -26.60 -5.23
CA GLU A 276 4.30 -25.29 -5.03
C GLU A 276 5.30 -24.26 -4.44
N MET A 277 6.13 -24.67 -3.49
CA MET A 277 7.18 -23.80 -2.96
C MET A 277 8.21 -23.39 -4.02
N ARG A 278 8.53 -24.29 -4.97
CA ARG A 278 9.42 -23.98 -6.09
C ARG A 278 8.76 -23.06 -7.12
N ALA A 279 7.48 -23.27 -7.41
CA ALA A 279 6.69 -22.39 -8.27
C ALA A 279 6.62 -20.98 -7.67
N LEU A 280 6.37 -20.89 -6.36
CA LEU A 280 6.33 -19.63 -5.64
C LEU A 280 7.69 -18.90 -5.64
N ARG A 281 8.80 -19.63 -5.46
CA ARG A 281 10.15 -19.06 -5.66
C ARG A 281 10.34 -18.56 -7.10
N ALA A 282 9.90 -19.32 -8.11
CA ALA A 282 10.03 -18.94 -9.52
C ALA A 282 9.26 -17.64 -9.82
N LEU A 283 8.04 -17.48 -9.28
CA LEU A 283 7.27 -16.22 -9.37
C LEU A 283 8.02 -15.03 -8.77
N ALA A 284 8.74 -15.22 -7.66
CA ALA A 284 9.56 -14.17 -7.06
C ALA A 284 10.81 -13.83 -7.89
N VAL A 285 11.45 -14.82 -8.52
CA VAL A 285 12.60 -14.61 -9.42
C VAL A 285 12.19 -13.90 -10.71
N GLU A 286 11.06 -14.29 -11.29
CA GLU A 286 10.52 -13.72 -12.53
C GLU A 286 10.28 -12.22 -12.42
N ALA A 287 9.75 -11.78 -11.26
CA ALA A 287 9.45 -10.38 -10.98
C ALA A 287 10.69 -9.48 -10.77
N ARG A 288 11.90 -10.04 -10.66
CA ARG A 288 13.12 -9.26 -10.41
C ARG A 288 13.80 -8.87 -11.71
N GLU A 289 13.78 -7.56 -12.02
CA GLU A 289 14.48 -7.01 -13.19
C GLU A 289 16.00 -7.24 -13.17
N SER A 290 16.59 -7.43 -11.98
CA SER A 290 18.02 -7.67 -11.78
C SER A 290 18.45 -9.14 -11.82
N ALA A 291 17.52 -10.09 -11.99
CA ALA A 291 17.87 -11.51 -12.07
C ALA A 291 18.62 -11.84 -13.38
N GLU A 292 19.59 -12.77 -13.32
CA GLU A 292 20.30 -13.24 -14.51
C GLU A 292 19.29 -13.80 -15.54
N ARG A 293 19.42 -13.37 -16.81
CA ARG A 293 18.50 -13.72 -17.91
C ARG A 293 18.17 -15.22 -18.00
N LEU A 294 19.14 -16.09 -17.74
CA LEU A 294 18.95 -17.54 -17.75
C LEU A 294 18.01 -18.02 -16.64
N ARG A 295 18.17 -17.53 -15.40
CA ARG A 295 17.32 -17.89 -14.26
C ARG A 295 15.89 -17.39 -14.44
N ARG A 296 15.73 -16.23 -15.06
CA ARG A 296 14.40 -15.71 -15.42
C ARG A 296 13.71 -16.59 -16.46
N LEU A 297 14.44 -17.10 -17.46
CA LEU A 297 13.89 -18.04 -18.44
C LEU A 297 13.54 -19.40 -17.81
N GLU A 298 14.37 -19.91 -16.89
CA GLU A 298 14.06 -21.12 -16.11
C GLU A 298 12.82 -20.93 -15.22
N ALA A 299 12.69 -19.75 -14.58
CA ALA A 299 11.51 -19.40 -13.81
C ALA A 299 10.24 -19.34 -14.68
N LEU A 300 10.32 -18.71 -15.86
CA LEU A 300 9.20 -18.66 -16.81
C LEU A 300 8.75 -20.05 -17.28
N ALA A 301 9.70 -20.97 -17.48
CA ALA A 301 9.39 -22.36 -17.85
C ALA A 301 8.72 -23.17 -16.72
N LEU A 302 8.92 -22.76 -15.46
CA LEU A 302 8.27 -23.38 -14.28
C LEU A 302 6.90 -22.76 -13.96
N VAL A 303 6.62 -21.57 -14.49
CA VAL A 303 5.43 -20.77 -14.17
C VAL A 303 4.36 -20.89 -15.27
N GLU A 304 4.53 -21.74 -16.29
CA GLU A 304 3.53 -21.97 -17.37
C GLU A 304 2.10 -22.03 -16.81
N GLU A 305 1.34 -20.95 -17.03
CA GLU A 305 -0.05 -20.69 -16.58
C GLU A 305 -0.34 -20.62 -15.06
N ARG A 306 0.68 -20.61 -14.17
CA ARG A 306 0.47 -20.50 -12.71
C ARG A 306 0.47 -19.06 -12.21
N ASP A 307 -0.54 -18.69 -11.43
CA ASP A 307 -0.65 -17.42 -10.70
C ASP A 307 -0.58 -17.62 -9.17
N LEU A 308 -0.51 -16.53 -8.41
CA LEU A 308 -0.43 -16.61 -6.94
C LEU A 308 -1.67 -17.27 -6.35
N GLU A 309 -2.83 -16.97 -6.93
CA GLU A 309 -4.14 -17.46 -6.55
C GLU A 309 -4.26 -18.98 -6.70
N SER A 310 -3.53 -19.60 -7.62
CA SER A 310 -3.49 -21.05 -7.80
C SER A 310 -2.61 -21.76 -6.77
N SER A 311 -1.49 -21.15 -6.35
CA SER A 311 -0.51 -21.76 -5.45
C SER A 311 -0.73 -21.44 -3.96
N LEU A 312 -1.40 -20.34 -3.64
CA LEU A 312 -1.52 -19.82 -2.27
C LEU A 312 -2.96 -19.70 -1.79
N ASP A 313 -3.12 -19.87 -0.49
CA ASP A 313 -4.27 -19.35 0.23
C ASP A 313 -4.13 -17.83 0.40
N ILE A 314 -4.72 -17.12 -0.56
CA ILE A 314 -4.67 -15.66 -0.64
C ILE A 314 -5.38 -14.99 0.54
N GLU A 315 -6.43 -15.60 1.06
CA GLU A 315 -7.19 -15.02 2.16
C GLU A 315 -6.36 -15.04 3.45
N ARG A 316 -5.72 -16.17 3.76
CA ARG A 316 -4.87 -16.29 4.94
C ARG A 316 -3.58 -15.49 4.81
N LEU A 317 -3.05 -15.36 3.59
CA LEU A 317 -1.95 -14.45 3.31
C LEU A 317 -2.32 -12.99 3.56
N ALA A 318 -3.51 -12.57 3.12
CA ALA A 318 -4.02 -11.23 3.38
C ALA A 318 -4.21 -10.98 4.88
N ARG A 319 -4.72 -11.95 5.64
CA ARG A 319 -4.86 -11.87 7.10
C ARG A 319 -3.50 -11.72 7.80
N PHE A 320 -2.50 -12.53 7.39
CA PHE A 320 -1.16 -12.44 7.94
C PHE A 320 -0.53 -11.06 7.69
N HIS A 321 -0.64 -10.55 6.46
CA HIS A 321 -0.03 -9.27 6.10
C HIS A 321 -0.77 -8.06 6.70
N ALA A 322 -2.09 -8.13 6.86
CA ALA A 322 -2.84 -7.12 7.61
C ALA A 322 -2.43 -7.09 9.09
N LEU A 323 -2.21 -8.26 9.69
CA LEU A 323 -1.64 -8.35 11.04
C LEU A 323 -0.21 -7.81 11.09
N ALA A 324 0.63 -8.12 10.10
CA ALA A 324 1.99 -7.60 10.03
C ALA A 324 2.02 -6.05 9.94
N SER A 325 1.08 -5.43 9.22
CA SER A 325 0.88 -3.98 9.23
C SER A 325 0.53 -3.46 10.63
N LEU A 326 -0.43 -4.07 11.32
CA LEU A 326 -0.80 -3.67 12.70
C LEU A 326 0.37 -3.82 13.69
N LEU A 327 1.19 -4.86 13.53
CA LEU A 327 2.35 -5.11 14.38
C LEU A 327 3.58 -4.28 13.99
N GLN A 328 3.56 -3.63 12.81
CA GLN A 328 4.70 -2.98 12.15
C GLN A 328 5.88 -3.94 11.95
N VAL A 329 5.61 -5.11 11.36
CA VAL A 329 6.58 -6.21 11.19
C VAL A 329 6.98 -6.39 9.73
N GLU A 330 8.29 -6.34 9.48
CA GLU A 330 8.89 -6.76 8.20
C GLU A 330 9.72 -8.05 8.31
N HIS A 331 10.28 -8.34 9.49
CA HIS A 331 11.25 -9.44 9.65
C HIS A 331 10.65 -10.81 9.34
N GLY A 332 9.43 -11.08 9.82
CA GLY A 332 8.67 -12.30 9.52
C GLY A 332 8.27 -12.44 8.04
N LEU A 333 8.40 -11.37 7.25
CA LEU A 333 8.09 -11.33 5.81
C LEU A 333 9.33 -11.53 4.93
N PHE A 334 10.53 -11.59 5.51
CA PHE A 334 11.73 -11.94 4.76
C PHE A 334 11.65 -13.37 4.25
N TRP A 335 12.17 -13.61 3.04
CA TRP A 335 12.04 -14.92 2.38
C TRP A 335 12.54 -16.09 3.24
N HIS A 336 13.59 -15.88 4.02
CA HIS A 336 14.16 -16.90 4.92
C HIS A 336 13.35 -17.07 6.19
N ASN A 337 12.35 -16.22 6.47
CA ASN A 337 11.38 -16.31 7.56
C ASN A 337 9.97 -16.69 7.11
N LEU A 338 9.70 -16.73 5.80
CA LEU A 338 8.47 -17.28 5.26
C LEU A 338 8.44 -18.81 5.44
N ARG A 339 7.34 -19.31 5.97
CA ARG A 339 7.04 -20.75 6.08
C ARG A 339 5.64 -20.96 5.55
N PHE A 340 5.44 -22.09 4.88
CA PHE A 340 4.15 -22.46 4.34
C PHE A 340 3.80 -23.88 4.72
N ALA A 341 2.59 -24.09 5.22
CA ALA A 341 1.98 -25.40 5.33
C ALA A 341 1.22 -25.71 4.04
N PHE A 342 1.28 -26.94 3.55
CA PHE A 342 0.49 -27.35 2.41
C PHE A 342 -0.87 -27.89 2.86
N ASP A 343 -1.96 -27.34 2.34
CA ASP A 343 -3.30 -27.85 2.57
C ASP A 343 -3.68 -28.84 1.45
N PRO A 344 -3.76 -30.15 1.74
CA PRO A 344 -4.10 -31.16 0.74
C PRO A 344 -5.57 -31.12 0.29
N VAL A 345 -6.42 -30.29 0.91
CA VAL A 345 -7.83 -30.12 0.51
C VAL A 345 -7.96 -29.06 -0.57
N SER A 346 -7.35 -27.90 -0.37
CA SER A 346 -7.37 -26.80 -1.34
C SER A 346 -6.25 -26.87 -2.39
N ASP A 347 -5.27 -27.76 -2.21
CA ASP A 347 -4.07 -27.91 -3.06
C ASP A 347 -3.22 -26.64 -3.09
N ARG A 348 -3.15 -25.95 -1.94
CA ARG A 348 -2.52 -24.62 -1.80
C ARG A 348 -1.61 -24.54 -0.60
N LEU A 349 -0.68 -23.59 -0.66
CA LEU A 349 0.19 -23.20 0.44
C LEU A 349 -0.51 -22.16 1.33
N GLU A 350 -0.55 -22.44 2.63
CA GLU A 350 -1.03 -21.53 3.68
C GLU A 350 0.17 -20.94 4.44
N PRO A 351 0.22 -19.62 4.69
CA PRO A 351 1.34 -19.00 5.41
C PRO A 351 1.35 -19.41 6.89
N VAL A 352 2.55 -19.49 7.45
CA VAL A 352 2.78 -19.64 8.90
C VAL A 352 3.51 -18.40 9.42
N ALA A 353 2.86 -17.65 10.30
CA ALA A 353 3.44 -16.50 10.99
C ALA A 353 4.54 -16.98 11.95
N PHE A 354 5.77 -16.49 11.76
CA PHE A 354 6.92 -16.92 12.53
C PHE A 354 8.01 -15.84 12.54
N ASP A 355 8.73 -15.73 13.67
CA ASP A 355 9.89 -14.87 13.84
C ASP A 355 9.60 -13.42 13.43
N LEU A 356 8.54 -12.89 14.05
CA LEU A 356 7.94 -11.62 13.71
C LEU A 356 8.86 -10.46 14.11
N MET A 357 9.61 -10.62 15.20
CA MET A 357 10.53 -9.59 15.72
C MET A 357 9.85 -8.22 15.90
N ALA A 358 8.58 -8.20 16.33
CA ALA A 358 7.80 -6.96 16.41
C ALA A 358 8.37 -5.94 17.41
N GLN A 359 9.33 -6.29 18.27
CA GLN A 359 10.05 -5.34 19.09
C GLN A 359 10.87 -4.31 18.29
N MET A 360 11.17 -4.59 17.01
CA MET A 360 11.84 -3.68 16.08
C MET A 360 10.85 -3.23 14.99
N PRO A 361 10.03 -2.19 15.26
CA PRO A 361 8.99 -1.79 14.33
C PRO A 361 9.57 -1.23 13.04
N SER A 362 8.97 -1.59 11.91
CA SER A 362 9.16 -0.91 10.64
C SER A 362 8.40 0.42 10.59
N GLU A 363 8.68 1.22 9.57
CA GLU A 363 7.83 2.38 9.24
C GLU A 363 6.38 1.94 8.96
N PRO A 364 5.37 2.79 9.27
CA PRO A 364 3.97 2.49 8.97
C PRO A 364 3.74 2.22 7.47
N ASP A 365 3.03 1.14 7.16
CA ASP A 365 2.67 0.74 5.80
C ASP A 365 1.37 -0.10 5.82
N PRO A 366 0.27 0.33 5.16
CA PRO A 366 -1.00 -0.41 5.17
C PRO A 366 -0.93 -1.77 4.48
N VAL A 367 0.05 -1.95 3.60
CA VAL A 367 0.37 -3.25 3.00
C VAL A 367 1.88 -3.33 3.06
N PRO A 368 2.50 -4.28 3.77
CA PRO A 368 3.93 -4.25 4.11
C PRO A 368 4.82 -4.62 2.90
N LEU A 369 4.78 -3.78 1.85
CA LEU A 369 5.36 -4.03 0.53
C LEU A 369 6.87 -3.77 0.46
N ARG A 370 7.45 -3.28 1.55
CA ARG A 370 8.90 -3.01 1.67
C ARG A 370 9.73 -4.27 1.89
N GLY A 371 9.10 -5.41 2.17
CA GLY A 371 9.76 -6.72 2.25
C GLY A 371 10.50 -7.09 0.96
N HIS A 372 11.79 -7.43 1.07
CA HIS A 372 12.65 -7.74 -0.08
C HIS A 372 12.14 -8.91 -0.95
N GLY A 373 12.08 -8.68 -2.27
CA GLY A 373 12.02 -9.69 -3.34
C GLY A 373 10.68 -10.42 -3.54
N PHE A 374 10.05 -10.88 -2.48
CA PHE A 374 8.87 -11.77 -2.53
C PHE A 374 7.55 -10.99 -2.43
N VAL A 375 7.49 -10.01 -1.52
CA VAL A 375 6.25 -9.28 -1.20
C VAL A 375 5.83 -8.34 -2.35
N THR A 376 6.77 -7.89 -3.18
CA THR A 376 6.46 -7.10 -4.39
C THR A 376 5.63 -7.88 -5.40
N ARG A 377 5.75 -9.21 -5.47
CA ARG A 377 4.93 -10.05 -6.36
C ARG A 377 3.51 -10.19 -5.83
N PHE A 378 3.31 -10.26 -4.51
CA PHE A 378 1.95 -10.30 -3.95
C PHE A 378 1.11 -9.08 -4.36
N ARG A 379 1.73 -7.91 -4.54
CA ARG A 379 1.06 -6.69 -5.03
C ARG A 379 0.38 -6.84 -6.39
N SER A 380 0.83 -7.75 -7.25
CA SER A 380 0.16 -7.95 -8.54
C SER A 380 -1.14 -8.74 -8.41
N SER A 381 -1.35 -9.47 -7.32
CA SER A 381 -2.63 -10.11 -7.03
C SER A 381 -3.58 -9.07 -6.46
N ARG A 382 -4.58 -8.68 -7.26
CA ARG A 382 -5.66 -7.80 -6.82
C ARG A 382 -6.48 -8.45 -5.71
N ALA A 383 -6.72 -9.76 -5.80
CA ALA A 383 -7.46 -10.50 -4.77
C ALA A 383 -6.76 -10.45 -3.40
N TYR A 384 -5.43 -10.63 -3.37
CA TYR A 384 -4.63 -10.44 -2.16
C TYR A 384 -4.74 -9.01 -1.63
N TYR A 385 -4.53 -8.03 -2.50
CA TYR A 385 -4.49 -6.63 -2.10
C TYR A 385 -5.83 -6.17 -1.51
N ASP A 386 -6.93 -6.51 -2.17
CA ASP A 386 -8.30 -6.27 -1.71
C ASP A 386 -8.60 -7.01 -0.41
N GLY A 387 -8.08 -8.24 -0.27
CA GLY A 387 -8.14 -9.03 0.95
C GLY A 387 -7.49 -8.34 2.14
N VAL A 388 -6.29 -7.75 1.97
CA VAL A 388 -5.59 -7.06 3.06
C VAL A 388 -6.44 -5.91 3.59
N PHE A 389 -6.97 -5.06 2.71
CA PHE A 389 -7.83 -3.94 3.13
C PHE A 389 -9.14 -4.41 3.76
N ARG A 390 -9.70 -5.54 3.34
CA ARG A 390 -10.86 -6.13 4.00
C ARG A 390 -10.53 -6.51 5.45
N VAL A 391 -9.40 -7.18 5.68
CA VAL A 391 -8.97 -7.54 7.05
C VAL A 391 -8.61 -6.30 7.88
N LEU A 392 -7.98 -5.27 7.27
CA LEU A 392 -7.76 -3.98 7.92
C LEU A 392 -9.07 -3.38 8.42
N GLY A 393 -10.15 -3.48 7.64
CA GLY A 393 -11.49 -3.09 8.06
C GLY A 393 -11.93 -3.73 9.37
N THR A 394 -11.64 -5.03 9.56
CA THR A 394 -11.96 -5.77 10.78
C THR A 394 -11.06 -5.36 11.95
N ILE A 395 -9.73 -5.39 11.78
CA ILE A 395 -8.79 -5.16 12.89
C ILE A 395 -8.69 -3.69 13.32
N THR A 396 -9.13 -2.76 12.47
CA THR A 396 -9.25 -1.33 12.80
C THR A 396 -10.64 -0.92 13.28
N GLU A 397 -11.60 -1.84 13.31
CA GLU A 397 -12.91 -1.59 13.92
C GLU A 397 -12.74 -1.29 15.42
N ARG A 398 -13.33 -0.19 15.88
CA ARG A 398 -13.32 0.17 17.31
C ARG A 398 -13.88 -0.97 18.14
N GLY A 399 -13.17 -1.35 19.20
CA GLY A 399 -13.57 -2.45 20.08
C GLY A 399 -12.93 -3.79 19.72
N TRP A 400 -12.43 -3.98 18.49
CA TRP A 400 -11.73 -5.23 18.13
C TRP A 400 -10.43 -5.38 18.93
N LEU A 401 -9.54 -4.39 18.83
CA LEU A 401 -8.25 -4.42 19.52
C LEU A 401 -8.43 -4.31 21.04
N GLU A 402 -9.34 -3.46 21.50
CA GLU A 402 -9.68 -3.31 22.92
C GLU A 402 -10.15 -4.64 23.52
N GLY A 403 -11.10 -5.31 22.86
CA GLY A 403 -11.61 -6.60 23.33
C GLY A 403 -10.54 -7.68 23.36
N ARG A 404 -9.62 -7.70 22.39
CA ARG A 404 -8.47 -8.61 22.41
C ARG A 404 -7.52 -8.31 23.55
N LEU A 405 -7.13 -7.06 23.75
CA LEU A 405 -6.23 -6.71 24.86
C LEU A 405 -6.87 -6.99 26.23
N GLU A 406 -8.19 -6.81 26.36
CA GLU A 406 -8.94 -7.18 27.57
C GLU A 406 -8.92 -8.70 27.81
N GLU A 407 -9.15 -9.52 26.77
CA GLU A 407 -9.04 -10.98 26.84
C GLU A 407 -7.62 -11.46 27.24
N LEU A 408 -6.58 -10.72 26.86
CA LEU A 408 -5.18 -11.04 27.16
C LEU A 408 -4.69 -10.49 28.51
N ALA A 409 -5.45 -9.62 29.18
CA ALA A 409 -5.01 -8.95 30.41
C ALA A 409 -4.63 -9.92 31.54
N GLY A 410 -5.37 -11.03 31.69
CA GLY A 410 -5.04 -12.06 32.67
C GLY A 410 -3.73 -12.78 32.37
N GLU A 411 -3.43 -13.00 31.08
CA GLU A 411 -2.15 -13.59 30.65
C GLU A 411 -0.99 -12.60 30.81
N PHE A 412 -1.20 -11.30 30.51
CA PHE A 412 -0.21 -10.25 30.79
C PHE A 412 0.15 -10.17 32.26
N ALA A 413 -0.84 -10.20 33.16
CA ALA A 413 -0.61 -10.22 34.60
C ALA A 413 0.22 -11.44 35.03
N ARG A 414 -0.11 -12.63 34.49
CA ARG A 414 0.64 -13.87 34.74
C ARG A 414 2.10 -13.78 34.24
N PHE A 415 2.32 -13.09 33.13
CA PHE A 415 3.66 -12.94 32.55
C PHE A 415 4.46 -11.78 33.12
N ALA A 416 3.91 -10.97 34.03
CA ALA A 416 4.55 -9.74 34.52
C ALA A 416 6.00 -9.94 35.03
N GLU A 417 6.30 -11.07 35.70
CA GLU A 417 7.65 -11.40 36.19
C GLU A 417 8.68 -11.58 35.05
N SER A 418 8.22 -11.93 33.86
CA SER A 418 9.07 -12.18 32.68
C SER A 418 9.34 -10.93 31.84
N MET A 419 8.79 -9.78 32.23
CA MET A 419 8.73 -8.57 31.41
C MET A 419 9.44 -7.38 32.06
N PRO A 420 10.01 -6.46 31.26
CA PRO A 420 10.45 -5.19 31.79
C PRO A 420 9.25 -4.37 32.26
N PRO A 421 9.41 -3.48 33.27
CA PRO A 421 8.34 -2.59 33.70
C PRO A 421 7.75 -1.80 32.52
N GLY A 422 6.42 -1.80 32.40
CA GLY A 422 5.71 -1.06 31.34
C GLY A 422 5.63 -1.76 29.97
N ALA A 423 6.06 -3.02 29.85
CA ALA A 423 5.99 -3.76 28.57
C ALA A 423 4.57 -3.83 27.99
N GLU A 424 3.57 -4.13 28.82
CA GLU A 424 2.16 -4.18 28.42
C GLU A 424 1.65 -2.84 27.90
N GLU A 425 1.95 -1.75 28.62
CA GLU A 425 1.55 -0.39 28.23
C GLU A 425 2.22 0.00 26.90
N ALA A 426 3.51 -0.33 26.73
CA ALA A 426 4.24 -0.06 25.50
C ALA A 426 3.66 -0.82 24.30
N VAL A 427 3.31 -2.09 24.48
CA VAL A 427 2.65 -2.91 23.45
C VAL A 427 1.30 -2.30 23.08
N SER A 428 0.45 -2.07 24.08
CA SER A 428 -0.91 -1.55 23.88
C SER A 428 -0.89 -0.20 23.18
N LYS A 429 -0.08 0.75 23.68
CA LYS A 429 0.05 2.10 23.12
C LYS A 429 0.44 2.07 21.64
N ARG A 430 1.39 1.20 21.26
CA ARG A 430 1.82 1.10 19.87
C ARG A 430 0.74 0.51 18.98
N LEU A 431 0.09 -0.58 19.41
CA LEU A 431 -1.00 -1.20 18.65
C LEU A 431 -2.16 -0.23 18.41
N PHE A 432 -2.54 0.57 19.42
CA PHE A 432 -3.56 1.61 19.24
C PHE A 432 -3.12 2.72 18.27
N THR A 433 -1.87 3.18 18.39
CA THR A 433 -1.31 4.21 17.49
C THR A 433 -1.33 3.74 16.03
N GLU A 434 -0.89 2.51 15.78
CA GLU A 434 -0.85 1.94 14.44
C GLU A 434 -2.27 1.66 13.92
N ARG A 435 -3.16 1.14 14.77
CA ARG A 435 -4.57 0.95 14.41
C ARG A 435 -5.22 2.25 13.94
N ASP A 436 -4.99 3.36 14.63
CA ASP A 436 -5.56 4.65 14.24
C ASP A 436 -4.99 5.17 12.91
N TYR A 437 -3.71 4.90 12.64
CA TYR A 437 -3.11 5.17 11.32
C TYR A 437 -3.77 4.32 10.22
N LEU A 438 -3.85 3.01 10.42
CA LEU A 438 -4.43 2.07 9.46
C LEU A 438 -5.92 2.37 9.21
N GLU A 439 -6.67 2.81 10.24
CA GLU A 439 -8.07 3.23 10.08
C GLU A 439 -8.18 4.41 9.10
N ARG A 440 -7.36 5.46 9.26
CA ARG A 440 -7.37 6.62 8.35
C ARG A 440 -7.03 6.24 6.91
N VAL A 441 -6.12 5.29 6.73
CA VAL A 441 -5.69 4.84 5.40
C VAL A 441 -6.73 3.92 4.76
N ALA A 442 -7.35 3.03 5.52
CA ALA A 442 -8.38 2.11 5.03
C ALA A 442 -9.73 2.80 4.77
N PHE A 443 -10.00 3.92 5.43
CA PHE A 443 -11.22 4.71 5.29
C PHE A 443 -10.93 6.16 4.88
N PRO A 444 -10.47 6.39 3.62
CA PRO A 444 -10.19 7.73 3.13
C PRO A 444 -11.48 8.56 3.00
N ALA A 445 -11.40 9.86 3.29
CA ALA A 445 -12.54 10.78 3.19
C ALA A 445 -13.03 11.01 1.75
N HIS A 446 -12.12 10.94 0.78
CA HIS A 446 -12.42 11.05 -0.65
C HIS A 446 -11.69 9.93 -1.38
N GLY A 447 -12.31 8.75 -1.43
CA GLY A 447 -11.69 7.54 -1.98
C GLY A 447 -11.74 7.44 -3.51
N ALA A 448 -12.74 8.06 -4.14
CA ALA A 448 -12.95 8.00 -5.58
C ALA A 448 -13.42 9.33 -6.15
N ASN A 449 -13.10 9.55 -7.43
CA ASN A 449 -13.61 10.64 -8.23
C ASN A 449 -14.47 10.12 -9.39
N PHE A 450 -15.38 10.98 -9.86
CA PHE A 450 -16.34 10.64 -10.89
C PHE A 450 -16.43 11.74 -11.95
N ALA A 451 -16.61 11.32 -13.21
CA ALA A 451 -17.00 12.18 -14.31
C ALA A 451 -18.23 11.57 -14.99
N ALA A 452 -19.29 12.35 -15.18
CA ALA A 452 -20.52 11.86 -15.78
C ALA A 452 -20.88 12.68 -17.02
N THR A 453 -21.15 11.98 -18.12
CA THR A 453 -21.50 12.59 -19.40
C THR A 453 -22.78 11.95 -19.95
N ILE A 454 -23.54 12.71 -20.74
CA ILE A 454 -24.79 12.24 -21.35
C ILE A 454 -24.77 12.49 -22.85
N SER A 455 -25.19 11.50 -23.63
CA SER A 455 -25.32 11.56 -25.10
C SER A 455 -26.70 11.06 -25.53
N PHE A 456 -27.18 11.50 -26.70
CA PHE A 456 -28.45 11.08 -27.28
C PHE A 456 -28.23 10.58 -28.70
N GLU A 457 -28.83 9.44 -29.04
CA GLU A 457 -28.88 8.90 -30.40
C GLU A 457 -30.06 9.48 -31.19
N ASP A 458 -29.95 9.46 -32.52
CA ASP A 458 -31.02 9.81 -33.45
C ASP A 458 -32.23 8.87 -33.24
N GLY A 459 -33.25 9.35 -32.51
CA GLY A 459 -34.40 8.55 -32.09
C GLY A 459 -34.79 8.74 -30.62
N GLY A 460 -33.99 9.45 -29.83
CA GLY A 460 -34.35 9.86 -28.46
C GLY A 460 -33.96 8.88 -27.36
N ALA A 461 -33.24 7.79 -27.67
CA ALA A 461 -32.54 6.98 -26.67
C ALA A 461 -31.25 7.72 -26.26
N GLY A 462 -31.05 7.92 -24.96
CA GLY A 462 -29.81 8.52 -24.44
C GLY A 462 -29.00 7.54 -23.61
N THR A 463 -27.71 7.80 -23.50
CA THR A 463 -26.76 7.03 -22.69
C THR A 463 -26.02 7.99 -21.74
N ILE A 464 -26.04 7.67 -20.45
CA ILE A 464 -25.20 8.30 -19.43
C ILE A 464 -23.94 7.44 -19.27
N GLU A 465 -22.78 8.01 -19.57
CA GLU A 465 -21.49 7.41 -19.27
C GLU A 465 -20.93 8.01 -17.98
N VAL A 466 -20.72 7.18 -16.96
CA VAL A 466 -19.99 7.54 -15.75
C VAL A 466 -18.61 6.90 -15.78
N ARG A 467 -17.56 7.70 -15.60
CA ARG A 467 -16.19 7.25 -15.35
C ARG A 467 -15.87 7.43 -13.89
N ALA A 468 -15.34 6.40 -13.24
CA ALA A 468 -14.92 6.45 -11.85
C ALA A 468 -13.48 5.96 -11.70
N TRP A 469 -12.67 6.57 -10.85
CA TRP A 469 -11.32 6.12 -10.53
C TRP A 469 -11.01 6.33 -9.05
N ALA A 470 -10.19 5.44 -8.47
CA ALA A 470 -9.72 5.60 -7.11
C ALA A 470 -8.69 6.74 -7.04
N THR A 471 -8.79 7.57 -6.00
CA THR A 471 -7.86 8.69 -5.70
C THR A 471 -6.87 8.33 -4.60
N THR A 472 -6.96 7.11 -4.08
CA THR A 472 -6.11 6.59 -3.01
C THR A 472 -5.70 5.15 -3.31
N ARG A 473 -4.77 4.63 -2.51
CA ARG A 473 -4.37 3.23 -2.60
C ARG A 473 -5.41 2.27 -2.02
N ALA A 474 -6.36 2.74 -1.21
CA ALA A 474 -7.42 1.89 -0.68
C ALA A 474 -8.38 1.49 -1.82
N PRO A 475 -8.64 0.19 -2.03
CA PRO A 475 -9.59 -0.24 -3.04
C PRO A 475 -10.99 0.29 -2.73
N ILE A 476 -11.61 0.95 -3.70
CA ILE A 476 -12.96 1.52 -3.56
C ILE A 476 -13.94 0.68 -4.36
N VAL A 477 -15.06 0.35 -3.75
CA VAL A 477 -16.19 -0.31 -4.41
C VAL A 477 -17.20 0.77 -4.81
N VAL A 478 -17.50 0.87 -6.10
CA VAL A 478 -18.69 1.58 -6.58
C VAL A 478 -19.83 0.58 -6.53
N GLU A 479 -20.77 0.77 -5.60
CA GLU A 479 -21.89 -0.16 -5.36
C GLU A 479 -23.00 0.03 -6.41
N GLY A 480 -23.24 1.26 -6.85
CA GLY A 480 -24.26 1.55 -7.84
C GLY A 480 -24.51 3.03 -8.05
N PHE A 481 -25.53 3.32 -8.83
CA PHE A 481 -25.92 4.68 -9.18
C PHE A 481 -27.38 4.92 -8.80
N ARG A 482 -27.61 5.90 -7.92
CA ARG A 482 -28.93 6.27 -7.42
C ARG A 482 -29.47 7.47 -8.19
N PHE A 483 -30.66 7.34 -8.73
CA PHE A 483 -31.35 8.41 -9.43
C PHE A 483 -32.34 9.13 -8.51
N GLU A 484 -32.83 10.30 -8.93
CA GLU A 484 -33.78 11.15 -8.21
C GLU A 484 -35.05 10.41 -7.75
N ASN A 485 -35.53 9.46 -8.56
CA ASN A 485 -36.69 8.62 -8.24
C ASN A 485 -36.39 7.51 -7.20
N ALA A 486 -35.20 7.56 -6.56
CA ALA A 486 -34.63 6.57 -5.64
C ALA A 486 -34.30 5.19 -6.25
N THR A 487 -34.40 5.02 -7.57
CA THR A 487 -33.95 3.78 -8.24
C THR A 487 -32.44 3.69 -8.16
N VAL A 488 -31.94 2.53 -7.74
CA VAL A 488 -30.50 2.22 -7.71
C VAL A 488 -30.19 1.20 -8.79
N VAL A 489 -29.27 1.55 -9.68
CA VAL A 489 -28.73 0.63 -10.70
C VAL A 489 -27.41 0.07 -10.18
N PRO A 490 -27.30 -1.26 -9.96
CA PRO A 490 -26.06 -1.89 -9.51
C PRO A 490 -24.90 -1.62 -10.47
N ALA A 491 -23.74 -1.21 -9.95
CA ALA A 491 -22.59 -0.88 -10.79
C ALA A 491 -22.14 -2.08 -11.64
N ALA A 492 -22.21 -3.29 -11.10
CA ALA A 492 -21.84 -4.53 -11.78
C ALA A 492 -22.71 -4.84 -13.02
N SER A 493 -23.93 -4.27 -13.08
CA SER A 493 -24.88 -4.46 -14.19
C SER A 493 -24.69 -3.49 -15.35
N VAL A 494 -23.96 -2.39 -15.12
CA VAL A 494 -23.76 -1.30 -16.09
C VAL A 494 -22.30 -1.04 -16.40
N VAL A 495 -21.37 -1.76 -15.78
CA VAL A 495 -19.94 -1.62 -16.09
C VAL A 495 -19.67 -2.02 -17.54
N ALA A 496 -18.96 -1.17 -18.27
CA ALA A 496 -18.55 -1.47 -19.63
C ALA A 496 -17.41 -2.49 -19.62
N ASP A 497 -17.43 -3.43 -20.56
CA ASP A 497 -16.34 -4.39 -20.72
C ASP A 497 -15.05 -3.63 -21.07
N ALA A 498 -14.06 -3.76 -20.19
CA ALA A 498 -12.71 -3.22 -20.35
C ALA A 498 -11.70 -4.37 -20.17
N GLN A 499 -10.50 -4.24 -20.76
CA GLN A 499 -9.42 -5.21 -20.58
C GLN A 499 -8.31 -4.55 -19.75
N PRO A 500 -7.89 -5.13 -18.60
CA PRO A 500 -8.42 -6.36 -17.97
C PRO A 500 -9.84 -6.17 -17.40
N GLU A 501 -10.58 -7.28 -17.28
CA GLU A 501 -11.99 -7.26 -16.85
C GLU A 501 -12.20 -6.51 -15.51
N PRO A 502 -13.27 -5.70 -15.38
CA PRO A 502 -13.63 -5.06 -14.12
C PRO A 502 -13.93 -6.11 -13.04
N ARG A 503 -13.33 -5.94 -11.85
CA ARG A 503 -13.55 -6.84 -10.71
C ARG A 503 -14.89 -6.53 -10.06
N ARG A 504 -15.83 -7.47 -10.13
CA ARG A 504 -17.15 -7.36 -9.49
C ARG A 504 -17.05 -7.83 -8.04
N GLU A 505 -17.70 -7.11 -7.14
CA GLU A 505 -17.85 -7.45 -5.73
C GLU A 505 -19.35 -7.37 -5.40
N GLY A 506 -20.05 -8.50 -5.52
CA GLY A 506 -21.52 -8.55 -5.45
C GLY A 506 -22.16 -7.66 -6.51
N ALA A 507 -22.96 -6.68 -6.06
CA ALA A 507 -23.61 -5.67 -6.92
C ALA A 507 -22.66 -4.55 -7.39
N GLY A 508 -21.48 -4.43 -6.76
CA GLY A 508 -20.52 -3.35 -7.00
C GLY A 508 -19.35 -3.73 -7.91
N VAL A 509 -18.51 -2.73 -8.19
CA VAL A 509 -17.27 -2.87 -8.97
C VAL A 509 -16.12 -2.21 -8.23
N VAL A 510 -15.03 -2.96 -8.07
CA VAL A 510 -13.80 -2.48 -7.41
C VAL A 510 -12.99 -1.65 -8.40
N LEU A 511 -12.71 -0.41 -8.03
CA LEU A 511 -11.86 0.49 -8.80
C LEU A 511 -10.39 0.08 -8.68
N PRO A 512 -9.62 0.07 -9.79
CA PRO A 512 -8.18 -0.16 -9.73
C PRO A 512 -7.46 0.86 -8.85
N GLY A 513 -6.64 0.39 -7.91
CA GLY A 513 -5.83 1.25 -7.04
C GLY A 513 -4.66 1.98 -7.72
N ASP A 514 -4.49 1.81 -9.04
CA ASP A 514 -3.50 2.51 -9.87
C ASP A 514 -4.08 3.75 -10.60
N GLY A 515 -5.29 4.16 -10.21
CA GLY A 515 -5.98 5.35 -10.71
C GLY A 515 -6.57 5.18 -12.12
N ARG A 516 -6.54 3.98 -12.70
CA ARG A 516 -7.26 3.73 -13.97
C ARG A 516 -8.76 3.88 -13.78
N SER A 517 -9.41 4.54 -14.73
CA SER A 517 -10.85 4.74 -14.70
C SER A 517 -11.61 3.49 -15.14
N VAL A 518 -12.69 3.18 -14.43
CA VAL A 518 -13.73 2.22 -14.82
C VAL A 518 -14.90 2.99 -15.42
N ARG A 519 -15.45 2.49 -16.53
CA ARG A 519 -16.59 3.08 -17.21
C ARG A 519 -17.88 2.33 -16.90
N PHE A 520 -18.96 3.07 -16.72
CA PHE A 520 -20.30 2.57 -16.49
C PHE A 520 -21.25 3.23 -17.49
N LEU A 521 -22.10 2.45 -18.15
CA LEU A 521 -23.01 2.87 -19.19
C LEU A 521 -24.45 2.65 -18.72
N LEU A 522 -25.17 3.74 -18.45
CA LEU A 522 -26.55 3.72 -17.99
C LEU A 522 -27.48 4.23 -19.10
N GLY A 523 -28.67 3.64 -19.20
CA GLY A 523 -29.71 4.17 -20.08
C GLY A 523 -30.27 5.49 -19.55
N ALA A 524 -30.38 6.50 -20.41
CA ALA A 524 -30.96 7.80 -20.09
C ALA A 524 -32.44 7.83 -20.48
N ASP A 525 -33.27 6.98 -19.86
CA ASP A 525 -34.71 6.99 -20.06
C ASP A 525 -35.45 7.85 -19.02
N THR A 526 -36.66 8.29 -19.34
CA THR A 526 -37.47 9.18 -18.50
C THR A 526 -37.86 8.55 -17.16
N ARG A 527 -37.92 7.22 -17.08
CA ARG A 527 -38.28 6.52 -15.84
C ARG A 527 -37.13 6.58 -14.85
N LEU A 528 -35.89 6.42 -15.31
CA LEU A 528 -34.70 6.50 -14.48
C LEU A 528 -34.42 7.93 -14.00
N VAL A 529 -34.71 8.94 -14.83
CA VAL A 529 -34.24 10.31 -14.60
C VAL A 529 -35.27 11.21 -13.89
N GLY A 530 -36.46 10.70 -13.54
CA GLY A 530 -37.48 11.48 -12.81
C GLY A 530 -38.20 12.58 -13.61
N LEU A 531 -37.88 12.71 -14.91
CA LEU A 531 -38.44 13.72 -15.81
C LEU A 531 -39.64 13.19 -16.60
N SER A 532 -40.62 14.04 -16.89
CA SER A 532 -41.84 13.69 -17.62
C SER A 532 -41.61 13.33 -19.10
N SER A 533 -40.54 13.83 -19.72
CA SER A 533 -40.17 13.49 -21.10
C SER A 533 -38.67 13.70 -21.39
N VAL A 534 -38.12 12.98 -22.39
CA VAL A 534 -36.74 13.18 -22.90
C VAL A 534 -36.54 14.61 -23.43
N ARG A 535 -37.62 15.27 -23.85
CA ARG A 535 -37.59 16.67 -24.31
C ARG A 535 -37.32 17.65 -23.17
N ASP A 536 -37.84 17.37 -21.97
CA ASP A 536 -37.60 18.17 -20.76
C ASP A 536 -36.15 18.00 -20.28
N LEU A 537 -35.58 16.79 -20.45
CA LEU A 537 -34.17 16.47 -20.19
C LEU A 537 -33.21 17.23 -21.12
N ILE A 538 -33.51 17.27 -22.42
CA ILE A 538 -32.71 18.03 -23.40
C ILE A 538 -32.83 19.54 -23.12
N ALA A 539 -34.01 20.02 -22.71
CA ALA A 539 -34.22 21.43 -22.38
C ALA A 539 -33.47 21.87 -21.10
N SER A 540 -33.32 20.98 -20.10
CA SER A 540 -32.56 21.29 -18.87
C SER A 540 -31.04 21.33 -19.07
N LEU A 541 -30.52 20.74 -20.16
CA LEU A 541 -29.09 20.71 -20.47
C LEU A 541 -28.60 21.95 -21.26
N GLY A 542 -29.51 22.81 -21.75
CA GLY A 542 -29.20 23.89 -22.70
C GLY A 542 -28.88 25.28 -22.11
N ASP A 543 -28.96 25.47 -20.79
CA ASP A 543 -28.65 26.74 -20.12
C ASP A 543 -27.60 26.53 -19.00
N PRO A 544 -26.31 26.81 -19.26
CA PRO A 544 -25.22 26.59 -18.29
C PRO A 544 -25.34 27.43 -17.02
N THR A 545 -26.06 28.56 -17.07
CA THR A 545 -26.29 29.45 -15.93
C THR A 545 -27.47 29.01 -15.04
N ASP A 546 -28.39 28.21 -15.58
CA ASP A 546 -29.59 27.69 -14.88
C ASP A 546 -29.43 26.22 -14.45
N ALA A 547 -28.38 25.53 -14.92
CA ALA A 547 -28.04 24.14 -14.57
C ALA A 547 -27.68 23.93 -13.09
N VAL A 548 -27.36 25.00 -12.37
CA VAL A 548 -27.11 24.97 -10.91
C VAL A 548 -28.39 24.62 -10.12
N GLY A 549 -29.59 24.73 -10.72
CA GLY A 549 -30.86 24.67 -9.99
C GLY A 549 -31.93 23.65 -10.45
N ARG A 550 -31.73 22.85 -11.50
CA ARG A 550 -32.84 22.09 -12.14
C ARG A 550 -32.76 20.55 -12.18
N GLY A 551 -32.02 19.92 -11.26
CA GLY A 551 -32.33 18.54 -10.86
C GLY A 551 -32.19 17.48 -11.97
N LEU A 552 -30.95 17.08 -12.23
CA LEU A 552 -30.64 15.73 -12.72
C LEU A 552 -29.87 15.04 -11.60
N ALA A 553 -30.58 14.64 -10.54
CA ALA A 553 -29.95 14.03 -9.38
C ALA A 553 -29.54 12.59 -9.71
N LEU A 554 -28.26 12.42 -10.04
CA LEU A 554 -27.60 11.12 -10.12
C LEU A 554 -26.50 11.11 -9.06
N GLU A 555 -26.50 10.10 -8.19
CA GLU A 555 -25.50 9.92 -7.16
C GLU A 555 -24.74 8.62 -7.40
N ALA A 556 -23.42 8.69 -7.40
CA ALA A 556 -22.60 7.49 -7.29
C ALA A 556 -22.56 7.03 -5.84
N LEU A 557 -22.85 5.74 -5.60
CA LEU A 557 -22.73 5.11 -4.31
C LEU A 557 -21.39 4.38 -4.26
N SER A 558 -20.48 4.84 -3.40
CA SER A 558 -19.17 4.20 -3.24
C SER A 558 -18.68 4.14 -1.81
N GLY A 559 -17.75 3.22 -1.54
CA GLY A 559 -17.01 3.20 -0.29
C GLY A 559 -15.80 2.28 -0.35
N PRO A 560 -14.86 2.42 0.59
CA PRO A 560 -13.68 1.57 0.63
C PRO A 560 -14.06 0.11 0.92
N ILE A 561 -13.33 -0.82 0.32
CA ILE A 561 -13.57 -2.26 0.50
C ILE A 561 -13.40 -2.69 1.97
N ALA A 562 -12.62 -1.94 2.76
CA ALA A 562 -12.47 -2.13 4.19
C ALA A 562 -13.81 -2.10 4.95
N ARG A 563 -14.82 -1.36 4.45
CA ARG A 563 -16.18 -1.40 5.02
C ARG A 563 -16.77 -2.81 5.00
N LEU A 564 -16.46 -3.62 3.98
CA LEU A 564 -16.98 -4.98 3.87
C LEU A 564 -16.40 -5.93 4.92
N GLY A 565 -15.23 -5.60 5.48
CA GLY A 565 -14.61 -6.31 6.59
C GLY A 565 -15.15 -5.96 7.98
N ARG A 566 -15.89 -4.85 8.10
CA ARG A 566 -16.58 -4.49 9.35
C ARG A 566 -17.85 -5.30 9.56
N SER A 567 -18.26 -5.42 10.83
CA SER A 567 -19.58 -5.94 11.20
C SER A 567 -20.70 -5.20 10.43
N PRO A 568 -21.82 -5.86 10.07
CA PRO A 568 -22.91 -5.23 9.32
C PRO A 568 -23.38 -3.89 9.90
N GLU A 569 -23.39 -3.78 11.24
CA GLU A 569 -23.77 -2.59 11.98
C GLU A 569 -22.71 -1.48 11.93
N ALA A 570 -21.42 -1.84 11.80
CA ALA A 570 -20.29 -0.90 11.81
C ALA A 570 -19.75 -0.52 10.42
N ARG A 571 -20.26 -1.12 9.34
CA ARG A 571 -19.86 -0.78 7.96
C ARG A 571 -20.04 0.70 7.62
N GLY A 572 -20.91 1.40 8.34
CA GLY A 572 -21.28 2.78 8.07
C GLY A 572 -22.03 2.93 6.74
N PRO A 573 -22.57 4.13 6.45
CA PRO A 573 -23.25 4.38 5.19
C PRO A 573 -22.27 4.36 4.00
N VAL A 574 -22.80 4.03 2.82
CA VAL A 574 -22.10 4.23 1.55
C VAL A 574 -22.06 5.72 1.26
N GLU A 575 -20.92 6.24 0.80
CA GLU A 575 -20.83 7.64 0.37
C GLU A 575 -21.70 7.83 -0.87
N ALA A 576 -22.47 8.92 -0.89
CA ALA A 576 -23.29 9.32 -2.02
C ALA A 576 -22.69 10.58 -2.64
N THR A 577 -22.03 10.42 -3.78
CA THR A 577 -21.39 11.53 -4.50
C THR A 577 -22.32 12.01 -5.60
N ALA A 578 -22.83 13.24 -5.48
CA ALA A 578 -23.64 13.86 -6.51
C ALA A 578 -22.82 14.04 -7.81
N LEU A 579 -23.36 13.54 -8.92
CA LEU A 579 -22.74 13.58 -10.23
C LEU A 579 -23.30 14.73 -11.06
N TRP A 580 -22.40 15.50 -11.65
CA TRP A 580 -22.75 16.59 -12.56
C TRP A 580 -22.77 16.06 -13.99
N LEU A 581 -23.96 15.86 -14.55
CA LEU A 581 -24.12 15.42 -15.94
C LEU A 581 -23.72 16.54 -16.90
N ARG A 582 -22.73 16.26 -17.77
CA ARG A 582 -22.33 17.17 -18.85
C ARG A 582 -22.76 16.60 -20.20
N PRO A 583 -23.31 17.42 -21.12
CA PRO A 583 -23.49 16.98 -22.50
C PRO A 583 -22.16 16.47 -23.05
N LEU A 584 -22.16 15.28 -23.65
CA LEU A 584 -21.00 14.77 -24.36
C LEU A 584 -20.83 15.63 -25.62
N GLU A 585 -19.92 16.61 -25.58
CA GLU A 585 -19.57 17.32 -26.81
C GLU A 585 -18.92 16.33 -27.80
N PRO A 586 -19.20 16.42 -29.11
CA PRO A 586 -18.58 15.56 -30.12
C PRO A 586 -17.04 15.59 -30.12
N SER A 587 -16.44 16.63 -29.52
CA SER A 587 -15.00 16.77 -29.27
C SER A 587 -14.48 15.93 -28.09
N TRP A 588 -15.36 15.43 -27.20
CA TRP A 588 -15.02 14.65 -26.00
C TRP A 588 -15.09 13.14 -26.23
N SER A 589 -15.81 12.70 -27.27
CA SER A 589 -15.91 11.30 -27.67
C SER A 589 -14.80 10.86 -28.63
N ALA A 590 -14.00 11.81 -29.14
CA ALA A 590 -12.99 11.54 -30.15
C ALA A 590 -11.62 11.13 -29.59
N ASP A 591 -11.25 11.50 -28.35
CA ASP A 591 -9.94 11.16 -27.79
C ASP A 591 -9.99 10.78 -26.31
N GLY A 592 -9.74 9.49 -26.04
CA GLY A 592 -9.01 8.90 -24.91
C GLY A 592 -9.34 9.32 -23.47
N ALA A 593 -9.45 8.34 -22.58
CA ALA A 593 -9.20 8.58 -21.15
C ALA A 593 -7.72 8.97 -20.92
N ARG A 594 -7.20 8.78 -19.70
CA ARG A 594 -5.75 8.74 -19.47
C ARG A 594 -5.11 7.79 -20.50
N PRO A 595 -4.07 8.22 -21.26
CA PRO A 595 -3.38 7.34 -22.20
C PRO A 595 -2.83 6.08 -21.52
N ASP A 596 -2.94 4.93 -22.20
CA ASP A 596 -2.32 3.69 -21.74
C ASP A 596 -0.79 3.75 -21.89
N ALA A 597 -0.08 3.13 -20.96
CA ALA A 597 1.37 3.04 -21.01
C ALA A 597 1.81 2.15 -22.18
N PRO A 598 2.69 2.63 -23.08
CA PRO A 598 3.20 1.81 -24.17
C PRO A 598 4.22 0.79 -23.67
N THR A 599 4.51 -0.22 -24.48
CA THR A 599 5.72 -1.02 -24.33
C THR A 599 6.97 -0.16 -24.61
N ARG A 600 8.15 -0.62 -24.15
CA ARG A 600 9.42 0.10 -24.42
C ARG A 600 9.70 0.23 -25.92
N VAL A 601 9.37 -0.79 -26.70
CA VAL A 601 9.58 -0.78 -28.16
C VAL A 601 8.67 0.26 -28.81
N GLU A 602 7.38 0.27 -28.48
CA GLU A 602 6.44 1.26 -29.01
C GLU A 602 6.82 2.70 -28.65
N ALA A 603 7.33 2.93 -27.43
CA ALA A 603 7.80 4.25 -27.01
C ALA A 603 8.97 4.73 -27.87
N LEU A 604 9.95 3.86 -28.15
CA LEU A 604 11.11 4.17 -28.99
C LEU A 604 10.74 4.34 -30.47
N GLU A 605 9.77 3.56 -30.96
CA GLU A 605 9.27 3.69 -32.34
C GLU A 605 8.48 4.99 -32.55
N ARG A 606 7.64 5.37 -31.58
CA ARG A 606 6.86 6.61 -31.64
C ARG A 606 7.71 7.86 -31.47
N HIS A 607 8.75 7.80 -30.63
CA HIS A 607 9.60 8.93 -30.28
C HIS A 607 11.08 8.61 -30.56
N PRO A 608 11.56 8.75 -31.82
CA PRO A 608 12.90 8.32 -32.23
C PRO A 608 14.06 9.09 -31.58
N PHE A 609 13.77 10.22 -30.94
CA PHE A 609 14.75 11.00 -30.17
C PHE A 609 15.03 10.38 -28.79
N LEU A 610 14.28 9.36 -28.39
CA LEU A 610 14.53 8.62 -27.17
C LEU A 610 15.47 7.44 -27.42
N ALA A 611 16.33 7.18 -26.45
CA ALA A 611 17.12 5.96 -26.34
C ALA A 611 16.99 5.36 -24.94
N LEU A 612 17.31 4.08 -24.79
CA LEU A 612 17.46 3.47 -23.47
C LEU A 612 18.92 3.51 -23.04
N ASP A 613 19.17 3.96 -21.81
CA ASP A 613 20.48 3.79 -21.19
C ASP A 613 20.74 2.28 -20.98
N PRO A 614 21.84 1.72 -21.51
CA PRO A 614 22.09 0.28 -21.43
C PRO A 614 22.33 -0.20 -19.99
N ILE A 615 22.71 0.68 -19.08
CA ILE A 615 23.03 0.37 -17.67
C ILE A 615 21.81 0.61 -16.79
N THR A 616 21.25 1.83 -16.82
CA THR A 616 20.14 2.19 -15.91
C THR A 616 18.79 1.73 -16.44
N GLN A 617 18.69 1.40 -17.74
CA GLN A 617 17.44 1.07 -18.42
C GLN A 617 16.41 2.22 -18.39
N GLU A 618 16.85 3.45 -18.10
CA GLU A 618 16.04 4.66 -18.16
C GLU A 618 15.99 5.21 -19.59
N PHE A 619 14.89 5.89 -19.94
CA PHE A 619 14.83 6.62 -21.20
C PHE A 619 15.70 7.86 -21.14
N VAL A 620 16.40 8.17 -22.21
CA VAL A 620 17.24 9.35 -22.35
C VAL A 620 16.87 10.04 -23.66
N ALA A 621 16.52 11.32 -23.60
CA ALA A 621 16.32 12.13 -24.80
C ALA A 621 17.67 12.53 -25.40
N ALA A 622 17.83 12.38 -26.70
CA ALA A 622 18.98 12.90 -27.43
C ALA A 622 19.02 14.44 -27.32
N PRO A 623 20.21 15.06 -27.23
CA PRO A 623 20.32 16.53 -27.25
C PRO A 623 19.75 17.15 -28.53
N GLY A 624 19.35 18.43 -28.46
CA GLY A 624 18.83 19.19 -29.60
C GLY A 624 17.33 19.46 -29.53
N THR A 625 16.77 19.99 -30.62
CA THR A 625 15.33 20.30 -30.72
C THR A 625 14.58 19.17 -31.41
N HIS A 626 13.55 18.65 -30.74
CA HIS A 626 12.75 17.51 -31.20
C HIS A 626 11.28 17.86 -31.22
N ALA A 627 10.66 17.56 -32.36
CA ALA A 627 9.22 17.64 -32.53
C ALA A 627 8.56 16.41 -31.88
N VAL A 628 7.70 16.62 -30.89
CA VAL A 628 6.92 15.54 -30.25
C VAL A 628 5.56 15.44 -30.96
N ALA A 629 5.34 14.32 -31.66
CA ALA A 629 4.09 14.04 -32.36
C ALA A 629 3.15 13.24 -31.44
N GLY A 630 1.93 13.74 -31.23
CA GLY A 630 1.02 13.18 -30.22
C GLY A 630 1.62 13.16 -28.80
N ASP A 631 1.11 12.27 -27.95
CA ASP A 631 1.55 12.18 -26.55
C ASP A 631 2.90 11.49 -26.38
N LEU A 632 3.71 12.03 -25.46
CA LEU A 632 4.88 11.38 -24.90
C LEU A 632 4.51 10.61 -23.63
N VAL A 633 4.04 9.37 -23.80
CA VAL A 633 3.72 8.47 -22.69
C VAL A 633 4.89 7.52 -22.46
N LEU A 634 5.40 7.46 -21.23
CA LEU A 634 6.44 6.51 -20.85
C LEU A 634 5.84 5.16 -20.44
N PRO A 635 6.55 4.04 -20.68
CA PRO A 635 6.16 2.74 -20.14
C PRO A 635 6.00 2.76 -18.61
N GLU A 636 5.21 1.82 -18.08
CA GLU A 636 4.91 1.77 -16.65
C GLU A 636 6.19 1.68 -15.80
N GLY A 637 6.31 2.58 -14.81
CA GLY A 637 7.46 2.71 -13.91
C GLY A 637 8.74 3.27 -14.55
N ALA A 638 8.77 3.51 -15.87
CA ALA A 638 9.96 4.00 -16.56
C ALA A 638 10.20 5.49 -16.30
N GLY A 639 11.45 5.84 -16.01
CA GLY A 639 11.91 7.22 -15.90
C GLY A 639 12.42 7.79 -17.22
N LEU A 640 12.51 9.11 -17.30
CA LEU A 640 13.09 9.83 -18.43
C LEU A 640 14.11 10.85 -17.94
N ARG A 641 15.29 10.82 -18.57
CA ARG A 641 16.36 11.79 -18.39
C ARG A 641 16.50 12.69 -19.60
N ILE A 642 16.58 13.99 -19.35
CA ILE A 642 16.81 15.01 -20.39
C ILE A 642 17.96 15.89 -19.94
N GLY A 643 18.99 16.04 -20.77
CA GLY A 643 20.15 16.88 -20.48
C GLY A 643 20.06 18.27 -21.10
N ALA A 644 20.96 19.16 -20.66
CA ALA A 644 21.09 20.54 -21.12
C ALA A 644 21.07 20.71 -22.64
N GLY A 645 20.48 21.81 -23.10
CA GLY A 645 20.37 22.16 -24.52
C GLY A 645 19.35 21.31 -25.31
N THR A 646 18.49 20.56 -24.61
CA THR A 646 17.42 19.77 -25.23
C THR A 646 16.10 20.51 -25.20
N ARG A 647 15.41 20.58 -26.34
CA ARG A 647 14.10 21.22 -26.50
C ARG A 647 13.09 20.22 -27.06
N LEU A 648 11.97 20.03 -26.37
CA LEU A 648 10.85 19.21 -26.84
C LEU A 648 9.67 20.13 -27.22
N GLU A 649 9.23 20.03 -28.47
CA GLU A 649 8.15 20.85 -29.05
C GLU A 649 6.89 20.01 -29.28
N PHE A 650 5.91 20.18 -28.39
CA PHE A 650 4.68 19.39 -28.34
C PHE A 650 3.60 19.92 -29.28
N GLU A 651 2.90 19.01 -29.96
CA GLU A 651 1.71 19.36 -30.74
C GLU A 651 0.56 19.90 -29.85
N PRO A 652 -0.37 20.67 -30.43
CA PRO A 652 -1.56 21.13 -29.71
C PRO A 652 -2.27 20.00 -28.97
N GLY A 653 -2.45 20.19 -27.65
CA GLY A 653 -3.12 19.23 -26.78
C GLY A 653 -2.28 18.03 -26.33
N ALA A 654 -1.10 17.77 -26.91
CA ALA A 654 -0.22 16.67 -26.52
C ALA A 654 0.32 16.82 -25.09
N LEU A 655 0.61 15.71 -24.41
CA LEU A 655 1.12 15.71 -23.04
C LEU A 655 2.34 14.80 -22.85
N LEU A 656 3.08 15.02 -21.76
CA LEU A 656 4.07 14.09 -21.23
C LEU A 656 3.46 13.37 -20.01
N LEU A 657 3.35 12.04 -20.05
CA LEU A 657 2.84 11.22 -18.94
C LEU A 657 3.86 10.18 -18.50
N ALA A 658 4.15 10.15 -17.20
CA ALA A 658 5.07 9.21 -16.59
C ALA A 658 4.52 8.61 -15.29
N THR A 659 4.93 7.37 -15.00
CA THR A 659 4.76 6.73 -13.68
C THR A 659 6.10 6.38 -13.03
N GLY A 660 7.22 6.75 -13.69
CA GLY A 660 8.57 6.77 -13.14
C GLY A 660 9.11 8.19 -12.98
N PRO A 661 10.28 8.36 -12.32
CA PRO A 661 10.86 9.66 -12.05
C PRO A 661 11.33 10.39 -13.32
N LEU A 662 11.21 11.71 -13.33
CA LEU A 662 11.73 12.58 -14.39
C LEU A 662 12.96 13.33 -13.89
N THR A 663 14.09 13.14 -14.57
CA THR A 663 15.38 13.77 -14.23
C THR A 663 15.81 14.71 -15.35
N PHE A 664 15.55 16.01 -15.19
CA PHE A 664 15.84 17.02 -16.19
C PHE A 664 16.97 17.93 -15.70
N GLU A 665 18.07 17.96 -16.46
CA GLU A 665 19.36 18.52 -16.05
C GLU A 665 19.80 19.59 -17.07
N GLY A 666 19.12 20.74 -17.04
CA GLY A 666 19.49 21.93 -17.80
C GLY A 666 20.34 22.91 -16.99
N THR A 667 20.73 24.01 -17.64
CA THR A 667 21.44 25.13 -17.00
C THR A 667 20.80 26.45 -17.41
N SER A 668 21.21 27.57 -16.79
CA SER A 668 20.73 28.90 -17.19
C SER A 668 21.20 29.32 -18.60
N GLU A 669 22.29 28.72 -19.10
CA GLU A 669 22.81 28.99 -20.45
C GLU A 669 22.18 28.04 -21.48
N ASP A 670 22.04 26.76 -21.12
CA ASP A 670 21.52 25.69 -21.97
C ASP A 670 20.36 24.96 -21.25
N PRO A 671 19.18 25.59 -21.17
CA PRO A 671 18.05 25.00 -20.45
C PRO A 671 17.52 23.75 -21.13
N VAL A 672 16.83 22.91 -20.35
CA VAL A 672 15.90 21.93 -20.90
C VAL A 672 14.57 22.64 -21.15
N VAL A 673 14.08 22.64 -22.39
CA VAL A 673 12.87 23.40 -22.74
C VAL A 673 11.74 22.48 -23.17
N LEU A 674 10.59 22.57 -22.49
CA LEU A 674 9.34 21.92 -22.84
C LEU A 674 8.35 23.00 -23.30
N ALA A 675 8.00 23.00 -24.58
CA ALA A 675 7.23 24.09 -25.19
C ALA A 675 6.23 23.56 -26.22
N PRO A 676 5.19 24.34 -26.55
CA PRO A 676 4.33 24.00 -27.68
C PRO A 676 5.08 24.23 -29.00
N ARG A 677 4.73 23.45 -30.02
CA ARG A 677 5.12 23.68 -31.42
C ARG A 677 4.39 24.88 -32.01
N ASP A 678 3.16 25.14 -31.57
CA ASP A 678 2.35 26.31 -31.90
C ASP A 678 2.05 27.11 -30.62
N GLU A 679 2.72 28.25 -30.46
CA GLU A 679 2.58 29.12 -29.28
C GLU A 679 1.14 29.60 -29.05
N GLY A 680 0.34 29.79 -30.12
CA GLY A 680 -1.05 30.23 -30.00
C GLY A 680 -1.93 29.13 -29.41
N ALA A 681 -1.75 27.90 -29.87
CA ALA A 681 -2.53 26.74 -29.42
C ALA A 681 -2.10 26.22 -28.04
N GLY A 682 -0.80 26.29 -27.71
CA GLY A 682 -0.25 25.68 -26.50
C GLY A 682 -0.23 24.15 -26.53
N TRP A 683 0.05 23.51 -25.40
CA TRP A 683 0.10 22.03 -25.27
C TRP A 683 -0.46 21.57 -23.92
N GLY A 684 -0.72 20.27 -23.75
CA GLY A 684 -1.41 19.72 -22.57
C GLY A 684 -0.63 19.92 -21.27
N GLY A 685 0.65 19.54 -21.25
CA GLY A 685 1.50 19.67 -20.06
C GLY A 685 2.16 18.36 -19.62
N VAL A 686 2.62 18.33 -18.37
CA VAL A 686 3.36 17.20 -17.78
C VAL A 686 2.57 16.58 -16.63
N VAL A 687 2.50 15.26 -16.57
CA VAL A 687 1.87 14.53 -15.46
C VAL A 687 2.77 13.38 -15.01
N VAL A 688 3.04 13.32 -13.71
CA VAL A 688 3.76 12.22 -13.06
C VAL A 688 2.91 11.63 -11.94
N LEU A 689 2.64 10.32 -12.01
CA LEU A 689 1.75 9.62 -11.07
C LEU A 689 2.49 8.49 -10.34
N GLY A 690 2.52 8.54 -9.01
CA GLY A 690 2.93 7.42 -8.15
C GLY A 690 4.36 6.92 -8.33
N ALA A 691 5.26 7.76 -8.86
CA ALA A 691 6.66 7.40 -9.06
C ALA A 691 7.35 7.01 -7.75
N ARG A 692 8.02 5.85 -7.75
CA ARG A 692 8.70 5.29 -6.56
C ARG A 692 9.95 6.07 -6.14
N GLY A 693 10.53 6.86 -7.05
CA GLY A 693 11.69 7.71 -6.82
C GLY A 693 11.35 9.19 -7.05
N PRO A 694 12.14 10.13 -6.50
CA PRO A 694 11.88 11.56 -6.65
C PRO A 694 12.22 12.03 -8.07
N SER A 695 11.40 12.92 -8.61
CA SER A 695 11.74 13.68 -9.81
C SER A 695 12.66 14.85 -9.47
N ARG A 696 13.62 15.16 -10.35
CA ARG A 696 14.64 16.20 -10.14
C ARG A 696 14.80 17.06 -11.37
N TRP A 697 14.45 18.33 -11.25
CA TRP A 697 14.51 19.30 -12.33
C TRP A 697 15.48 20.41 -11.94
N SER A 698 16.40 20.74 -12.84
CA SER A 698 17.31 21.88 -12.71
C SER A 698 17.43 22.57 -14.06
N GLY A 699 17.31 23.90 -14.11
CA GLY A 699 17.44 24.65 -15.37
C GLY A 699 16.39 24.26 -16.42
N VAL A 700 15.14 24.03 -16.01
CA VAL A 700 14.06 23.60 -16.89
C VAL A 700 13.13 24.77 -17.19
N GLU A 701 12.71 24.90 -18.44
CA GLU A 701 11.69 25.85 -18.85
C GLU A 701 10.45 25.13 -19.38
N VAL A 702 9.31 25.33 -18.74
CA VAL A 702 8.00 24.83 -19.17
C VAL A 702 7.18 26.01 -19.66
N ARG A 703 6.79 26.00 -20.93
CA ARG A 703 6.12 27.15 -21.58
C ARG A 703 4.77 26.77 -22.15
N GLY A 704 3.78 27.65 -22.06
CA GLY A 704 2.55 27.60 -22.86
C GLY A 704 1.65 26.37 -22.64
N THR A 705 1.59 25.83 -21.43
CA THR A 705 0.69 24.73 -21.07
C THR A 705 -0.76 25.21 -21.06
N ARG A 706 -1.72 24.34 -21.43
CA ARG A 706 -3.17 24.63 -21.44
C ARG A 706 -3.95 23.72 -20.49
N GLY A 707 -3.27 22.78 -19.84
CA GLY A 707 -3.88 21.78 -18.99
C GLY A 707 -4.44 20.61 -19.79
N ILE A 708 -4.71 19.51 -19.09
CA ILE A 708 -5.21 18.28 -19.69
C ILE A 708 -6.67 18.12 -19.29
N ARG A 709 -7.54 17.90 -20.27
CA ARG A 709 -8.96 17.64 -20.04
C ARG A 709 -9.44 16.56 -20.99
N ARG A 710 -9.25 15.29 -20.61
CA ARG A 710 -9.48 14.12 -21.48
C ARG A 710 -10.30 13.05 -20.77
N GLY A 711 -11.59 12.94 -21.09
CA GLY A 711 -12.44 11.83 -20.65
C GLY A 711 -12.29 11.47 -19.16
N GLY A 712 -12.39 12.44 -18.25
CA GLY A 712 -12.22 12.26 -16.80
C GLY A 712 -10.79 12.36 -16.28
N PHE A 713 -9.77 12.18 -17.13
CA PHE A 713 -8.38 12.52 -16.80
C PHE A 713 -8.17 14.03 -16.98
N ALA A 714 -8.30 14.75 -15.88
CA ALA A 714 -8.24 16.21 -15.85
C ALA A 714 -7.45 16.72 -14.63
N PRO A 715 -6.12 16.48 -14.58
CA PRO A 715 -5.29 17.13 -13.58
C PRO A 715 -5.40 18.65 -13.71
N SER A 716 -5.37 19.36 -12.58
CA SER A 716 -5.58 20.81 -12.53
C SER A 716 -4.37 21.59 -13.07
N GLY A 717 -3.16 21.06 -12.86
CA GLY A 717 -1.90 21.68 -13.25
C GLY A 717 -1.53 21.54 -14.73
N GLY A 718 -0.79 22.53 -15.24
CA GLY A 718 0.01 22.41 -16.46
C GLY A 718 1.23 21.49 -16.26
N VAL A 719 1.69 21.39 -15.01
CA VAL A 719 2.58 20.33 -14.53
C VAL A 719 2.00 19.76 -13.26
N THR A 720 1.85 18.44 -13.18
CA THR A 720 1.26 17.74 -12.04
C THR A 720 2.15 16.62 -11.53
N PHE A 721 2.34 16.57 -10.22
CA PHE A 721 2.96 15.46 -9.49
C PHE A 721 2.00 14.93 -8.43
N GLU A 722 1.57 13.68 -8.55
CA GLU A 722 0.67 13.03 -7.57
C GLU A 722 1.36 11.80 -6.95
N ASP A 723 1.34 11.70 -5.61
CA ASP A 723 1.96 10.62 -4.83
C ASP A 723 3.46 10.39 -5.16
N CYS A 724 4.17 11.43 -5.59
CA CYS A 724 5.59 11.35 -5.92
C CYS A 724 6.35 12.63 -5.55
N ALA A 725 7.50 12.46 -4.89
CA ALA A 725 8.31 13.60 -4.46
C ALA A 725 8.98 14.31 -5.64
N VAL A 726 9.14 15.63 -5.53
CA VAL A 726 9.75 16.44 -6.59
C VAL A 726 10.65 17.54 -6.03
N SER A 727 11.78 17.76 -6.71
CA SER A 727 12.73 18.85 -6.45
C SER A 727 12.93 19.65 -7.72
N ILE A 728 12.67 20.95 -7.70
CA ILE A 728 12.77 21.84 -8.85
C ILE A 728 13.67 23.02 -8.48
N ALA A 729 14.77 23.19 -9.21
CA ALA A 729 15.75 24.24 -9.00
C ALA A 729 15.94 25.09 -10.27
N ASP A 730 16.12 26.40 -10.10
CA ASP A 730 16.55 27.34 -11.14
C ASP A 730 15.75 27.20 -12.46
N SER A 731 14.44 26.99 -12.34
CA SER A 731 13.55 26.66 -13.46
C SER A 731 12.52 27.77 -13.72
N LEU A 732 11.85 27.72 -14.86
CA LEU A 732 10.84 28.68 -15.30
C LEU A 732 9.54 27.98 -15.73
N PHE A 733 8.42 28.42 -15.19
CA PHE A 733 7.07 28.12 -15.67
C PHE A 733 6.49 29.39 -16.28
N ASP A 734 6.18 29.37 -17.57
CA ASP A 734 5.83 30.58 -18.33
C ASP A 734 4.54 30.40 -19.15
N GLY A 735 3.55 31.26 -18.88
CA GLY A 735 2.32 31.34 -19.67
C GLY A 735 1.42 30.11 -19.57
N SER A 736 1.27 29.52 -18.39
CA SER A 736 0.33 28.42 -18.18
C SER A 736 -1.12 28.92 -18.24
N GLY A 737 -1.91 28.40 -19.17
CA GLY A 737 -3.37 28.54 -19.23
C GLY A 737 -4.15 27.40 -18.56
N ALA A 738 -3.47 26.51 -17.82
CA ALA A 738 -4.10 25.45 -17.03
C ALA A 738 -4.76 26.00 -15.75
N GLY A 739 -5.37 25.12 -14.95
CA GLY A 739 -5.91 25.47 -13.63
C GLY A 739 -4.80 25.98 -12.69
N ASP A 740 -3.64 25.32 -12.72
CA ASP A 740 -2.45 25.74 -11.97
C ASP A 740 -1.21 25.67 -12.88
N ALA A 741 -0.17 26.46 -12.64
CA ALA A 741 1.09 26.27 -13.38
C ALA A 741 1.82 25.00 -12.90
N LEU A 742 1.89 24.80 -11.59
CA LEU A 742 2.37 23.58 -10.95
C LEU A 742 1.38 23.13 -9.87
N ASN A 743 0.95 21.88 -9.92
CA ASN A 743 0.12 21.25 -8.89
C ASN A 743 0.83 20.01 -8.33
N VAL A 744 0.95 19.92 -7.00
CA VAL A 744 1.58 18.78 -6.31
C VAL A 744 0.63 18.24 -5.25
N ILE A 745 0.39 16.92 -5.28
CA ILE A 745 -0.61 16.26 -4.44
C ILE A 745 0.04 15.13 -3.64
N ARG A 746 -0.19 15.12 -2.32
CA ARG A 746 0.24 14.07 -1.36
C ARG A 746 1.73 13.72 -1.45
N ALA A 747 2.59 14.72 -1.55
CA ALA A 747 4.01 14.53 -1.79
C ALA A 747 4.92 15.51 -1.05
N ARG A 748 6.22 15.22 -1.10
CA ARG A 748 7.26 16.17 -0.69
C ARG A 748 7.70 17.02 -1.87
N VAL A 749 7.73 18.34 -1.71
CA VAL A 749 8.14 19.29 -2.76
C VAL A 749 9.22 20.25 -2.27
N HIS A 750 10.23 20.47 -3.10
CA HIS A 750 11.29 21.45 -2.88
C HIS A 750 11.41 22.34 -4.11
N LEU A 751 11.20 23.65 -3.95
CA LEU A 751 11.37 24.65 -4.99
C LEU A 751 12.51 25.60 -4.60
N GLU A 752 13.50 25.77 -5.47
CA GLU A 752 14.62 26.68 -5.22
C GLU A 752 14.90 27.53 -6.46
N GLY A 753 15.02 28.85 -6.29
CA GLY A 753 15.39 29.76 -7.39
C GLY A 753 14.42 29.73 -8.59
N THR A 754 13.22 29.17 -8.42
CA THR A 754 12.29 28.90 -9.52
C THR A 754 11.37 30.09 -9.76
N ARG A 755 11.09 30.38 -11.04
CA ARG A 755 10.22 31.48 -11.46
C ARG A 755 8.92 30.95 -12.08
N PHE A 756 7.81 31.56 -11.67
CA PHE A 756 6.49 31.39 -12.26
C PHE A 756 6.06 32.73 -12.85
N ARG A 757 5.70 32.75 -14.13
CA ARG A 757 5.28 33.95 -14.85
C ARG A 757 4.02 33.69 -15.67
N GLY A 758 3.03 34.57 -15.56
CA GLY A 758 1.87 34.53 -16.47
C GLY A 758 0.98 33.31 -16.30
N ALA A 759 0.85 32.76 -15.09
CA ALA A 759 -0.11 31.71 -14.80
C ALA A 759 -1.54 32.28 -14.88
N ALA A 760 -2.46 31.62 -15.57
CA ALA A 760 -3.84 32.08 -15.72
C ALA A 760 -4.64 32.00 -14.40
N SER A 761 -4.23 31.11 -13.50
CA SER A 761 -4.77 30.90 -12.17
C SER A 761 -3.58 30.71 -11.22
N ASP A 762 -3.55 29.71 -10.34
CA ASP A 762 -2.53 29.60 -9.31
C ASP A 762 -1.15 29.26 -9.90
N SER A 763 -0.10 29.88 -9.36
CA SER A 763 1.26 29.61 -9.80
C SER A 763 1.78 28.28 -9.23
N PHE A 764 1.55 28.04 -7.94
CA PHE A 764 1.81 26.76 -7.29
C PHE A 764 0.63 26.38 -6.38
N ASP A 765 0.09 25.19 -6.59
CA ASP A 765 -0.93 24.57 -5.75
C ASP A 765 -0.37 23.30 -5.09
N GLY A 766 -0.48 23.21 -3.77
CA GLY A 766 -0.02 22.08 -2.95
C GLY A 766 -1.10 21.50 -2.05
N ASP A 767 -1.62 20.33 -2.44
CA ASP A 767 -2.60 19.56 -1.68
C ASP A 767 -1.94 18.45 -0.85
N PHE A 768 -2.07 18.52 0.48
CA PHE A 768 -1.51 17.55 1.42
C PHE A 768 0.00 17.35 1.27
N VAL A 769 0.72 18.44 1.01
CA VAL A 769 2.16 18.42 0.73
C VAL A 769 3.00 18.77 1.95
N SER A 770 4.28 18.39 1.88
CA SER A 770 5.30 18.89 2.80
C SER A 770 6.53 19.42 2.05
N GLY A 771 7.21 20.42 2.60
CA GLY A 771 8.48 20.91 2.06
C GLY A 771 8.61 22.42 2.02
N ASP A 772 9.26 22.95 0.98
CA ASP A 772 9.69 24.35 0.97
C ASP A 772 9.82 25.01 -0.42
N ALA A 773 9.69 26.33 -0.43
CA ALA A 773 9.98 27.22 -1.55
C ALA A 773 10.97 28.32 -1.15
N LEU A 774 12.16 28.30 -1.74
CA LEU A 774 13.28 29.16 -1.38
C LEU A 774 13.67 30.06 -2.55
N ARG A 775 13.74 31.38 -2.31
CA ARG A 775 14.22 32.37 -3.28
C ARG A 775 13.50 32.28 -4.63
N CYS A 776 12.22 31.94 -4.61
CA CYS A 776 11.38 31.80 -5.80
C CYS A 776 10.77 33.15 -6.20
N VAL A 777 10.31 33.25 -7.44
CA VAL A 777 9.65 34.46 -7.98
C VAL A 777 8.32 34.07 -8.60
N PHE A 778 7.23 34.66 -8.13
CA PHE A 778 5.88 34.47 -8.65
C PHE A 778 5.40 35.81 -9.20
N GLU A 779 5.17 35.90 -10.52
CA GLU A 779 4.81 37.17 -11.14
C GLU A 779 3.76 37.09 -12.24
N ASP A 780 2.96 38.15 -12.38
CA ASP A 780 1.97 38.32 -13.46
C ASP A 780 0.92 37.19 -13.49
N GLY A 781 0.52 36.67 -12.32
CA GLY A 781 -0.41 35.55 -12.16
C GLY A 781 -1.87 35.99 -11.99
N GLY A 782 -2.79 35.18 -12.51
CA GLY A 782 -4.24 35.40 -12.44
C GLY A 782 -4.91 34.85 -11.17
N GLY A 783 -4.24 33.94 -10.44
CA GLY A 783 -4.68 33.40 -9.16
C GLY A 783 -3.67 33.67 -8.04
N ASP A 784 -3.54 32.71 -7.13
CA ASP A 784 -2.65 32.77 -5.99
C ASP A 784 -1.19 32.48 -6.39
N GLY A 785 -0.22 33.08 -5.70
CA GLY A 785 1.19 32.76 -5.87
C GLY A 785 1.51 31.36 -5.36
N VAL A 786 1.05 31.07 -4.15
CA VAL A 786 1.06 29.72 -3.54
C VAL A 786 -0.29 29.50 -2.84
N ASP A 787 -1.05 28.50 -3.27
CA ASP A 787 -2.21 27.96 -2.53
C ASP A 787 -1.89 26.59 -1.94
N LEU A 788 -2.34 26.37 -0.71
CA LEU A 788 -2.02 25.18 0.07
C LEU A 788 -3.25 24.70 0.83
N SER A 789 -3.51 23.40 0.78
CA SER A 789 -4.61 22.73 1.49
C SER A 789 -4.09 21.51 2.25
N GLY A 790 -4.35 21.41 3.56
CA GLY A 790 -3.94 20.26 4.38
C GLY A 790 -2.41 20.02 4.47
N SER A 791 -1.60 21.06 4.31
CA SER A 791 -0.15 20.96 4.04
C SER A 791 0.74 21.43 5.20
N ARG A 792 2.05 21.11 5.14
CA ARG A 792 3.08 21.68 6.03
C ARG A 792 4.25 22.24 5.23
N PHE A 793 4.35 23.57 5.15
CA PHE A 793 5.21 24.22 4.16
C PHE A 793 6.01 25.41 4.70
N GLU A 794 7.21 25.64 4.14
CA GLU A 794 8.03 26.82 4.41
C GLU A 794 8.26 27.64 3.13
N VAL A 795 8.07 28.95 3.20
CA VAL A 795 8.43 29.89 2.12
C VAL A 795 9.49 30.85 2.65
N ARG A 796 10.64 30.92 1.97
CA ARG A 796 11.77 31.75 2.40
C ARG A 796 12.30 32.64 1.29
N ASP A 797 12.52 33.92 1.61
CA ASP A 797 13.18 34.92 0.76
C ASP A 797 12.63 35.00 -0.67
N SER A 798 11.33 34.75 -0.84
CA SER A 798 10.67 34.69 -2.15
C SER A 798 9.95 35.99 -2.50
N ARG A 799 9.75 36.25 -3.79
CA ARG A 799 9.10 37.45 -4.31
C ARG A 799 7.77 37.13 -4.98
N PHE A 800 6.74 37.89 -4.65
CA PHE A 800 5.41 37.81 -5.23
C PHE A 800 5.05 39.16 -5.82
N ALA A 801 4.75 39.24 -7.12
CA ALA A 801 4.59 40.49 -7.81
C ALA A 801 3.43 40.48 -8.81
N ARG A 802 2.52 41.45 -8.78
CA ARG A 802 1.46 41.60 -9.80
C ARG A 802 0.59 40.33 -9.92
N LEU A 803 0.09 39.86 -8.78
CA LEU A 803 -0.82 38.70 -8.70
C LEU A 803 -2.26 39.20 -8.50
N ALA A 804 -3.21 38.62 -9.21
CA ALA A 804 -4.58 39.10 -9.21
C ALA A 804 -5.38 38.71 -7.96
N ASP A 805 -4.97 37.66 -7.24
CA ASP A 805 -5.61 37.22 -6.00
C ASP A 805 -4.65 37.35 -4.80
N LYS A 806 -4.06 36.28 -4.28
CA LYS A 806 -3.22 36.32 -3.05
C LYS A 806 -1.77 35.94 -3.33
N ALA A 807 -0.85 36.47 -2.54
CA ALA A 807 0.54 36.04 -2.67
C ALA A 807 0.71 34.63 -2.07
N LEU A 808 0.15 34.42 -0.88
CA LEU A 808 0.21 33.17 -0.12
C LEU A 808 -1.14 32.88 0.52
N SER A 809 -1.62 31.65 0.36
CA SER A 809 -2.94 31.19 0.77
C SER A 809 -2.77 29.83 1.46
N ALA A 810 -3.24 29.70 2.70
CA ALA A 810 -3.19 28.45 3.46
C ALA A 810 -4.60 28.08 3.92
N GLY A 811 -5.05 26.87 3.63
CA GLY A 811 -6.38 26.37 4.00
C GLY A 811 -6.35 24.96 4.61
N GLU A 812 -7.53 24.49 5.02
CA GLU A 812 -7.81 23.12 5.43
C GLU A 812 -6.82 22.54 6.44
N GLY A 813 -6.49 23.30 7.49
CA GLY A 813 -5.56 22.86 8.55
C GLY A 813 -4.07 22.96 8.19
N THR A 814 -3.72 23.69 7.14
CA THR A 814 -2.32 23.90 6.72
C THR A 814 -1.47 24.57 7.80
N TRP A 815 -0.23 24.11 7.97
CA TRP A 815 0.82 24.81 8.71
C TRP A 815 1.79 25.48 7.73
N LEU A 816 1.81 26.81 7.70
CA LEU A 816 2.68 27.59 6.80
C LEU A 816 3.62 28.49 7.60
N GLU A 817 4.90 28.43 7.27
CA GLU A 817 5.92 29.36 7.78
C GLU A 817 6.52 30.20 6.66
N VAL A 818 6.53 31.52 6.83
CA VAL A 818 7.01 32.49 5.84
C VAL A 818 8.11 33.34 6.46
N ARG A 819 9.28 33.39 5.82
CA ARG A 819 10.46 34.09 6.33
C ARG A 819 11.12 34.93 5.25
N GLY A 820 11.14 36.25 5.44
CA GLY A 820 11.72 37.18 4.46
C GLY A 820 10.92 37.25 3.16
N GLY A 821 11.47 37.95 2.17
CA GLY A 821 10.83 38.15 0.86
C GLY A 821 10.09 39.48 0.70
N LEU A 822 9.40 39.62 -0.43
CA LEU A 822 8.67 40.82 -0.84
C LEU A 822 7.38 40.45 -1.58
N VAL A 823 6.27 41.05 -1.17
CA VAL A 823 4.98 41.01 -1.87
C VAL A 823 4.67 42.41 -2.39
N THR A 824 4.36 42.54 -3.69
CA THR A 824 4.08 43.84 -4.31
C THR A 824 3.03 43.76 -5.42
N GLY A 825 2.04 44.65 -5.43
CA GLY A 825 1.01 44.69 -6.47
C GLY A 825 0.10 43.46 -6.43
N VAL A 826 -0.37 43.08 -5.24
CA VAL A 826 -1.20 41.87 -5.03
C VAL A 826 -2.49 42.23 -4.31
N GLY A 827 -3.59 41.50 -4.56
CA GLY A 827 -4.86 41.68 -3.86
C GLY A 827 -4.71 41.46 -2.34
N ILE A 828 -4.34 40.26 -1.93
CA ILE A 828 -4.07 39.93 -0.53
C ILE A 828 -2.63 39.45 -0.33
N GLY A 829 -1.95 39.95 0.69
CA GLY A 829 -0.58 39.51 1.01
C GLY A 829 -0.55 38.04 1.46
N VAL A 830 -1.03 37.76 2.68
CA VAL A 830 -1.06 36.39 3.22
C VAL A 830 -2.44 36.08 3.80
N ALA A 831 -3.03 34.94 3.42
CA ALA A 831 -4.31 34.47 3.94
C ALA A 831 -4.17 33.14 4.70
N ALA A 832 -4.76 33.09 5.89
CA ALA A 832 -4.99 31.88 6.68
C ALA A 832 -6.49 31.55 6.69
N LYS A 833 -6.85 30.36 6.20
CA LYS A 833 -8.21 29.87 6.04
C LYS A 833 -8.41 28.57 6.83
N ASP A 834 -9.64 28.28 7.24
CA ASP A 834 -10.10 26.90 7.49
C ASP A 834 -9.21 26.08 8.44
N GLY A 835 -9.03 26.54 9.68
CA GLY A 835 -8.24 25.82 10.69
C GLY A 835 -6.71 25.89 10.50
N SER A 836 -6.21 26.61 9.50
CA SER A 836 -4.77 26.73 9.25
C SER A 836 -4.04 27.56 10.30
N THR A 837 -2.75 27.30 10.45
CA THR A 837 -1.80 28.07 11.28
C THR A 837 -0.70 28.64 10.41
N VAL A 838 -0.61 29.97 10.34
CA VAL A 838 0.36 30.69 9.52
C VAL A 838 1.26 31.55 10.39
N ARG A 839 2.58 31.46 10.16
CA ARG A 839 3.59 32.28 10.83
C ARG A 839 4.39 33.06 9.79
N VAL A 840 4.43 34.38 9.92
CA VAL A 840 5.13 35.27 8.99
C VAL A 840 6.19 36.07 9.73
N SER A 841 7.39 36.17 9.17
CA SER A 841 8.44 37.00 9.74
C SER A 841 9.25 37.73 8.68
N SER A 842 9.55 39.01 8.91
CA SER A 842 10.44 39.81 8.07
C SER A 842 10.00 39.98 6.60
N LEU A 843 8.71 39.81 6.30
CA LEU A 843 8.13 39.98 4.96
C LEU A 843 7.95 41.45 4.61
N GLY A 844 8.37 41.85 3.40
CA GLY A 844 8.04 43.15 2.82
C GLY A 844 6.67 43.11 2.12
N LEU A 845 5.83 44.11 2.37
CA LEU A 845 4.48 44.25 1.80
C LEU A 845 4.33 45.66 1.23
N GLU A 846 4.15 45.76 -0.09
CA GLU A 846 4.02 47.00 -0.83
C GLU A 846 2.83 46.88 -1.80
N GLU A 847 2.19 47.99 -2.15
CA GLU A 847 1.13 48.01 -3.19
C GLU A 847 0.08 46.88 -3.03
N ILE A 848 -0.50 46.73 -1.84
CA ILE A 848 -1.52 45.71 -1.56
C ILE A 848 -2.92 46.28 -1.82
N GLY A 849 -3.76 45.52 -2.51
CA GLY A 849 -5.09 45.95 -2.97
C GLY A 849 -6.15 45.94 -1.87
N GLU A 850 -6.29 44.83 -1.16
CA GLU A 850 -7.38 44.59 -0.20
C GLU A 850 -6.83 44.46 1.23
N PHE A 851 -6.04 43.43 1.51
CA PHE A 851 -5.54 43.14 2.86
C PHE A 851 -4.09 42.67 2.83
N ALA A 852 -3.24 43.26 3.67
CA ALA A 852 -1.89 42.75 3.91
C ALA A 852 -1.93 41.34 4.49
N LEU A 853 -2.80 41.11 5.49
CA LEU A 853 -3.00 39.81 6.13
C LEU A 853 -4.49 39.55 6.36
N ALA A 854 -4.93 38.31 6.13
CA ALA A 854 -6.32 37.89 6.35
C ALA A 854 -6.39 36.55 7.09
N ALA A 855 -7.25 36.44 8.11
CA ALA A 855 -7.57 35.20 8.81
C ALA A 855 -9.10 35.01 8.90
N TYR A 856 -9.62 33.93 8.31
CA TYR A 856 -11.08 33.68 8.23
C TYR A 856 -11.43 32.21 7.95
N THR A 857 -12.71 31.88 8.04
CA THR A 857 -13.27 30.54 7.80
C THR A 857 -14.10 30.53 6.52
N LYS A 858 -13.59 29.93 5.45
CA LYS A 858 -14.30 29.70 4.18
C LYS A 858 -15.15 28.42 4.24
N LYS A 859 -14.58 27.34 4.78
CA LYS A 859 -15.17 26.02 4.96
C LYS A 859 -15.40 25.75 6.45
N LEU A 860 -16.66 25.88 6.88
CA LEU A 860 -17.06 25.74 8.29
C LEU A 860 -16.64 24.41 8.94
N ALA A 861 -16.40 23.35 8.16
CA ALA A 861 -15.99 22.03 8.66
C ALA A 861 -14.62 22.03 9.39
N PHE A 862 -13.76 23.02 9.13
CA PHE A 862 -12.40 23.06 9.69
C PHE A 862 -12.27 24.03 10.88
N GLY A 863 -13.15 25.03 10.96
CA GLY A 863 -13.12 26.03 12.03
C GLY A 863 -12.13 27.19 11.80
N PRO A 864 -11.88 28.01 12.84
CA PRO A 864 -11.16 29.27 12.73
C PRO A 864 -9.67 29.11 12.47
N ALA A 865 -9.07 30.08 11.79
CA ALA A 865 -7.65 30.09 11.44
C ALA A 865 -6.81 30.95 12.41
N GLU A 866 -5.49 30.72 12.41
CA GLU A 866 -4.51 31.46 13.19
C GLU A 866 -3.40 32.04 12.30
N LEU A 867 -3.15 33.35 12.40
CA LEU A 867 -2.07 34.04 11.69
C LEU A 867 -1.27 34.91 12.65
N ARG A 868 0.04 34.66 12.75
CA ARG A 868 0.97 35.50 13.51
C ARG A 868 2.04 36.08 12.61
N ALA A 869 2.21 37.39 12.65
CA ALA A 869 3.22 38.09 11.87
C ALA A 869 4.17 38.90 12.76
N GLU A 870 5.45 38.94 12.40
CA GLU A 870 6.48 39.71 13.10
C GLU A 870 7.39 40.45 12.12
N ARG A 871 7.80 41.66 12.50
CA ARG A 871 8.81 42.46 11.77
C ARG A 871 8.45 42.68 10.29
N LEU A 872 7.17 42.94 10.00
CA LEU A 872 6.73 43.30 8.65
C LEU A 872 7.37 44.63 8.21
N ARG A 873 7.59 44.78 6.90
CA ARG A 873 8.19 45.98 6.30
C ARG A 873 7.27 46.53 5.23
N GLY A 874 6.98 47.83 5.25
CA GLY A 874 6.11 48.46 4.26
C GLY A 874 5.51 49.77 4.77
N PRO A 875 4.75 50.50 3.93
CA PRO A 875 3.98 51.66 4.35
C PRO A 875 2.98 51.30 5.45
N GLN A 876 2.76 52.20 6.42
CA GLN A 876 1.94 51.91 7.59
C GLN A 876 0.47 51.64 7.22
N GLU A 877 -0.04 52.32 6.20
CA GLU A 877 -1.36 52.12 5.62
C GLU A 877 -1.55 50.72 5.04
N VAL A 878 -0.50 50.15 4.44
CA VAL A 878 -0.51 48.78 3.91
C VAL A 878 -0.46 47.79 5.07
N LEU A 879 0.46 47.98 6.01
CA LEU A 879 0.61 47.07 7.17
C LEU A 879 -0.61 47.07 8.10
N GLY A 880 -1.40 48.15 8.10
CA GLY A 880 -2.65 48.26 8.85
C GLY A 880 -3.88 47.62 8.18
N ALA A 881 -3.78 47.20 6.92
CA ALA A 881 -4.89 46.58 6.20
C ALA A 881 -5.04 45.10 6.59
N LEU A 882 -5.68 44.85 7.74
CA LEU A 882 -5.83 43.52 8.34
C LEU A 882 -7.29 43.07 8.33
N LEU A 883 -7.54 41.80 8.00
CA LEU A 883 -8.84 41.15 8.15
C LEU A 883 -8.75 40.01 9.14
N CYS A 884 -9.55 40.05 10.20
CA CYS A 884 -9.70 38.96 11.15
C CYS A 884 -11.19 38.68 11.36
N GLU A 885 -11.67 37.53 10.91
CA GLU A 885 -13.02 37.07 11.22
C GLU A 885 -13.14 36.76 12.72
N ARG A 886 -14.31 37.08 13.30
CA ARG A 886 -14.66 36.67 14.67
C ARG A 886 -14.42 35.18 14.89
N GLY A 887 -13.62 34.86 15.89
CA GLY A 887 -13.25 33.47 16.23
C GLY A 887 -11.92 33.01 15.62
N SER A 888 -11.47 33.62 14.53
CA SER A 888 -10.07 33.49 14.06
C SER A 888 -9.14 34.38 14.88
N SER A 889 -7.83 34.14 14.78
CA SER A 889 -6.82 34.96 15.45
C SER A 889 -5.80 35.51 14.48
N LEU A 890 -5.55 36.82 14.56
CA LEU A 890 -4.52 37.51 13.80
C LEU A 890 -3.75 38.45 14.71
N SER A 891 -2.41 38.41 14.66
CA SER A 891 -1.56 39.34 15.40
C SER A 891 -0.35 39.80 14.60
N VAL A 892 0.08 41.06 14.82
CA VAL A 892 1.29 41.65 14.24
C VAL A 892 2.14 42.21 15.36
N ASP A 893 3.40 41.77 15.47
CA ASP A 893 4.35 42.15 16.53
C ASP A 893 3.76 41.98 17.95
N GLY A 894 2.99 40.92 18.14
CA GLY A 894 2.31 40.60 19.41
C GLY A 894 1.06 41.43 19.70
N ILE A 895 0.67 42.34 18.80
CA ILE A 895 -0.54 43.15 18.92
C ILE A 895 -1.68 42.44 18.14
N PRO A 896 -2.78 42.05 18.80
CA PRO A 896 -3.94 41.45 18.12
C PRO A 896 -4.62 42.43 17.16
N ALA A 897 -5.03 41.95 16.00
CA ALA A 897 -5.88 42.69 15.08
C ALA A 897 -7.34 42.70 15.58
N PRO A 898 -8.14 43.73 15.24
CA PRO A 898 -9.54 43.78 15.61
C PRO A 898 -10.33 42.68 14.90
N GLU A 899 -11.07 41.88 15.67
CA GLU A 899 -12.01 40.91 15.13
C GLU A 899 -13.25 41.59 14.54
N THR A 900 -13.71 41.08 13.41
CA THR A 900 -14.86 41.60 12.67
C THR A 900 -15.81 40.47 12.31
N GLU A 901 -17.10 40.75 12.36
CA GLU A 901 -18.11 39.83 11.85
C GLU A 901 -18.24 40.07 10.35
N ILE A 902 -18.00 39.03 9.55
CA ILE A 902 -17.97 39.12 8.09
C ILE A 902 -18.83 38.02 7.48
N ASP A 903 -19.46 38.34 6.34
CA ASP A 903 -20.04 37.32 5.46
C ASP A 903 -18.99 36.93 4.41
N VAL A 904 -18.25 35.87 4.71
CA VAL A 904 -17.18 35.37 3.82
C VAL A 904 -17.71 35.06 2.42
N ARG A 905 -18.94 34.54 2.29
CA ARG A 905 -19.54 34.22 0.98
C ARG A 905 -19.85 35.48 0.17
N GLU A 906 -20.33 36.53 0.82
CA GLU A 906 -20.52 37.84 0.17
C GLU A 906 -19.19 38.46 -0.27
N LEU A 907 -18.14 38.37 0.55
CA LEU A 907 -16.83 38.91 0.19
C LEU A 907 -16.20 38.20 -1.01
N TYR A 908 -16.38 36.87 -1.14
CA TYR A 908 -16.03 36.14 -2.37
C TYR A 908 -16.91 36.55 -3.57
N ARG A 909 -18.23 36.68 -3.38
CA ARG A 909 -19.13 37.15 -4.47
C ARG A 909 -18.76 38.54 -4.99
N ARG A 910 -18.17 39.38 -4.14
CA ARG A 910 -17.68 40.72 -4.48
C ARG A 910 -16.24 40.73 -5.03
N GLY A 911 -15.55 39.59 -5.06
CA GLY A 911 -14.18 39.48 -5.53
C GLY A 911 -13.11 40.00 -4.54
N ILE A 912 -13.45 40.20 -3.26
CA ILE A 912 -12.56 40.80 -2.26
C ILE A 912 -11.62 39.75 -1.63
N LEU A 913 -12.12 38.54 -1.36
CA LEU A 913 -11.32 37.43 -0.81
C LEU A 913 -10.76 36.48 -1.89
N GLY A 914 -10.87 36.90 -3.14
CA GLY A 914 -10.55 36.12 -4.32
C GLY A 914 -11.69 36.13 -5.33
N LYS A 915 -11.37 35.81 -6.59
CA LYS A 915 -12.30 35.79 -7.72
C LYS A 915 -12.95 34.44 -7.95
#